data_AF-A0A561DPU0-F1
#
_entry.id   AF-A0A561DPU0-F1
#
_cell.length_a   1.000
_cell.length_b   1.000
_cell.length_c   1.000
_cell.angle_alpha   90.00
_cell.angle_beta   90.00
_cell.angle_gamma   90.00
#
_symmetry.space_group_name_H-M   'P 1'
#
loop_
_entity.id
_entity.type
_entity.pdbx_description
1 polymer ?
#
loop_
_entity_poly.entity_id
_entity_poly.type
_entity_poly.pdbx_seq_one_letter_code
_entity_poly.pdbx_strand_id
1 'polypeptide(L)'
;MYNLPPSLIPVLVGVGLVALLIVGLLALFKAFYIKVPQGTALIVNDMSSTPKVHFTGALVYPVIHLKEFMKISLITLEVDRRAKDGLICRDNMRADITVAFYLRVNETQEDVLKVAKAIGVERASDRAAVNELFNAKFSEALKTVGKQFDFVQLFENRQDFRDRIVEVIGNDLNGYVLEDVAIDYLEQTSKASLDPSNILDAEGIRKITELTAAQNVITNDLERNEELAIKKKNVETREATLALERQQADAEARQKREVETIRAREEAETLKVREEERLKAEQARIQTQQELDIRAENHQREVEVAQQNRQRAVVIEVEKVTRAKDLEVVAREREVELQRIEKEKALEEERKNIASVVRERVAVEKTVAQEEERIKEVREVSEAERLKQVTVLNAQAEAEQELVRQVKQAEADETRSKHKAVEINNLAQAELEAAAKSAEAKKKLAEGIEAERAAPGLADARVREVTAAAKEKEGLAEARVQAERLIAEAKGEQEKGLAQARVIEAQAAAKEKDGLADAKVLEEKLGAQARGEEQLGTAKAKATQDLGMAEAQVLLERLNAEAEGLGKKFGALDALSDNARQHEEFRMQLEKSFEEAMAAIAANKEIAKDQAEVLATALAKAKIEIVGGEGDFFNSFAKSLSVGKAIEGVVGKSPVVQDVLARLLQGRATEAKPAAVGDADAV
;
A
#
# COMPACT_ATOMS: atom_id res chain seq x y z
N MET A 1 -90.99 -3.90 61.73
CA MET A 1 -91.99 -2.82 61.90
C MET A 1 -91.74 -1.77 60.83
N TYR A 2 -92.36 -1.92 59.66
CA TYR A 2 -92.70 -0.84 58.74
C TYR A 2 -94.00 -1.28 58.08
N ASN A 3 -95.12 -0.72 58.53
CA ASN A 3 -96.44 -0.93 57.93
C ASN A 3 -96.43 -0.26 56.56
N LEU A 4 -96.08 -1.02 55.51
CA LEU A 4 -96.33 -0.61 54.14
C LEU A 4 -97.85 -0.58 53.94
N PRO A 5 -98.45 0.52 53.46
CA PRO A 5 -99.88 0.59 53.19
C PRO A 5 -100.26 -0.46 52.11
N PRO A 6 -101.47 -1.03 52.17
CA PRO A 6 -101.89 -2.11 51.27
C PRO A 6 -101.91 -1.73 49.77
N SER A 7 -101.88 -0.44 49.45
CA SER A 7 -101.71 0.09 48.08
C SER A 7 -100.28 0.04 47.54
N LEU A 8 -99.26 -0.15 48.40
CA LEU A 8 -97.84 -0.16 48.02
C LEU A 8 -97.34 -1.56 47.59
N ILE A 9 -98.00 -2.62 48.03
CA ILE A 9 -97.69 -4.01 47.65
C ILE A 9 -97.82 -4.26 46.13
N PRO A 10 -98.93 -3.92 45.44
CA PRO A 10 -99.04 -4.13 43.99
C PRO A 10 -98.05 -3.27 43.19
N VAL A 11 -97.71 -2.08 43.68
CA VAL A 11 -96.70 -1.20 43.06
C VAL A 11 -95.31 -1.83 43.17
N LEU A 12 -94.94 -2.38 44.33
CA LEU A 12 -93.66 -3.07 44.53
C LEU A 12 -93.57 -4.36 43.70
N VAL A 13 -94.66 -5.12 43.57
CA VAL A 13 -94.71 -6.30 42.69
C VAL A 13 -94.57 -5.88 41.21
N GLY A 14 -95.25 -4.82 40.78
CA GLY A 14 -95.13 -4.29 39.42
C GLY A 14 -93.72 -3.80 39.10
N VAL A 15 -93.09 -3.05 40.01
CA VAL A 15 -91.69 -2.60 39.88
C VAL A 15 -90.74 -3.80 39.87
N GLY A 16 -90.97 -4.82 40.70
CA GLY A 16 -90.19 -6.06 40.71
C GLY A 16 -90.30 -6.84 39.40
N LEU A 17 -91.49 -6.91 38.80
CA LEU A 17 -91.73 -7.59 37.53
C LEU A 17 -91.07 -6.85 36.36
N VAL A 18 -91.15 -5.52 36.34
CA VAL A 18 -90.44 -4.68 35.35
C VAL A 18 -88.93 -4.83 35.51
N ALA A 19 -88.41 -4.82 36.74
CA ALA A 19 -86.99 -5.04 37.00
C ALA A 19 -86.54 -6.43 36.52
N LEU A 20 -87.34 -7.48 36.76
CA LEU A 20 -87.05 -8.84 36.30
C LEU A 20 -87.06 -8.94 34.78
N LEU A 21 -87.99 -8.26 34.11
CA LEU A 21 -88.07 -8.19 32.64
C LEU A 21 -86.85 -7.47 32.06
N ILE A 22 -86.42 -6.36 32.65
CA ILE A 22 -85.21 -5.62 32.26
C ILE A 22 -83.96 -6.50 32.47
N VAL A 23 -83.83 -7.16 33.62
CA VAL A 23 -82.71 -8.08 33.90
C VAL A 23 -82.71 -9.25 32.91
N GLY A 24 -83.88 -9.81 32.59
CA GLY A 24 -84.04 -10.84 31.58
C GLY A 24 -83.60 -10.37 30.19
N LEU A 25 -83.98 -9.16 29.79
CA LEU A 25 -83.60 -8.57 28.51
C LEU A 25 -82.10 -8.25 28.43
N LEU A 26 -81.49 -7.77 29.52
CA LEU A 26 -80.05 -7.57 29.63
C LEU A 26 -79.27 -8.89 29.59
N ALA A 27 -79.78 -9.94 30.26
CA ALA A 27 -79.19 -11.28 30.22
C ALA A 27 -79.24 -11.86 28.80
N LEU A 28 -80.34 -11.64 28.09
CA LEU A 28 -80.56 -12.10 26.72
C LEU A 28 -79.69 -11.32 25.72
N PHE A 29 -79.55 -10.00 25.90
CA PHE A 29 -78.60 -9.18 25.15
C PHE A 29 -77.15 -9.64 25.39
N LYS A 30 -76.77 -9.90 26.64
CA LYS A 30 -75.45 -10.44 26.99
C LYS A 30 -75.20 -11.82 26.36
N ALA A 31 -76.22 -12.67 26.31
CA ALA A 31 -76.11 -14.02 25.73
C ALA A 31 -75.96 -13.98 24.20
N PHE A 32 -76.59 -13.02 23.53
CA PHE A 32 -76.59 -12.90 22.06
C PHE A 32 -75.47 -12.03 21.52
N TYR A 33 -74.88 -11.16 22.36
CA TYR A 33 -73.76 -10.33 21.96
C TYR A 33 -72.46 -11.14 21.97
N ILE A 34 -71.99 -11.50 20.78
CA ILE A 34 -70.75 -12.24 20.60
C ILE A 34 -69.61 -11.25 20.42
N LYS A 35 -68.65 -11.29 21.34
CA LYS A 35 -67.40 -10.51 21.25
C LYS A 35 -66.41 -11.24 20.36
N VAL A 36 -65.72 -10.49 19.51
CA VAL A 36 -64.72 -11.04 18.59
C VAL A 36 -63.32 -10.84 19.16
N PRO A 37 -62.49 -11.89 19.23
CA PRO A 37 -61.09 -11.73 19.62
C PRO A 37 -60.31 -10.99 18.53
N GLN A 38 -59.28 -10.24 18.93
CA GLN A 38 -58.42 -9.53 18.00
C GLN A 38 -57.77 -10.50 17.00
N GLY A 39 -57.60 -10.06 15.74
CA GLY A 39 -57.07 -10.89 14.65
C GLY A 39 -58.08 -11.91 14.09
N THR A 40 -59.36 -11.80 14.43
CA THR A 40 -60.45 -12.62 13.88
C THR A 40 -61.57 -11.74 13.36
N ALA A 41 -62.22 -12.13 12.28
CA ALA A 41 -63.43 -11.54 11.74
C ALA A 41 -64.61 -12.47 12.01
N LEU A 42 -65.72 -11.92 12.51
CA LEU A 42 -66.98 -12.63 12.67
C LEU A 42 -67.84 -12.42 11.43
N ILE A 43 -68.12 -13.49 10.71
CA ILE A 43 -69.04 -13.51 9.57
C ILE A 43 -70.39 -13.97 10.11
N VAL A 44 -71.40 -13.13 9.95
CA VAL A 44 -72.77 -13.40 10.35
C VAL A 44 -73.62 -13.53 9.09
N ASN A 45 -74.12 -14.74 8.85
CA ASN A 45 -75.08 -14.97 7.80
C ASN A 45 -76.48 -14.71 8.37
N ASP A 46 -77.05 -13.56 8.05
CA ASP A 46 -78.42 -13.19 8.38
C ASP A 46 -79.36 -13.47 7.20
N MET A 47 -80.64 -13.10 7.33
CA MET A 47 -81.63 -13.26 6.23
C MET A 47 -81.43 -12.25 5.08
N SER A 48 -80.31 -11.52 5.04
CA SER A 48 -79.97 -10.55 4.00
C SER A 48 -79.37 -11.24 2.77
N SER A 49 -79.29 -10.52 1.65
CA SER A 49 -78.68 -11.01 0.41
C SER A 49 -77.16 -11.19 0.49
N THR A 50 -76.50 -10.53 1.45
CA THR A 50 -75.04 -10.60 1.64
C THR A 50 -74.71 -10.77 3.12
N PRO A 51 -73.88 -11.75 3.49
CA PRO A 51 -73.41 -11.92 4.87
C PRO A 51 -72.68 -10.66 5.36
N LYS A 52 -72.78 -10.36 6.66
CA LYS A 52 -72.13 -9.19 7.28
C LYS A 52 -70.89 -9.60 8.04
N VAL A 53 -69.85 -8.76 7.97
CA VAL A 53 -68.56 -8.99 8.64
C VAL A 53 -68.40 -7.98 9.77
N HIS A 54 -68.03 -8.47 10.95
CA HIS A 54 -67.83 -7.65 12.15
C HIS A 54 -66.47 -7.97 12.81
N PHE A 55 -65.72 -6.94 13.19
CA PHE A 55 -64.38 -7.09 13.78
C PHE A 55 -64.34 -6.92 15.31
N THR A 56 -65.34 -6.29 15.91
CA THR A 56 -65.39 -6.01 17.37
C THR A 56 -66.40 -6.89 18.10
N GLY A 57 -67.61 -6.99 17.56
CA GLY A 57 -68.71 -7.73 18.13
C GLY A 57 -70.00 -7.51 17.37
N ALA A 58 -70.90 -8.48 17.41
CA ALA A 58 -72.21 -8.37 16.81
C ALA A 58 -73.25 -9.12 17.63
N LEU A 59 -74.50 -8.66 17.52
CA LEU A 59 -75.65 -9.36 18.06
C LEU A 59 -76.01 -10.51 17.11
N VAL A 60 -75.83 -11.75 17.58
CA VAL A 60 -76.09 -12.95 16.78
C VAL A 60 -77.24 -13.71 17.42
N TYR A 61 -78.36 -13.82 16.69
CA TYR A 61 -79.51 -14.61 17.13
C TYR A 61 -79.30 -16.08 16.75
N PRO A 62 -79.04 -16.99 17.72
CA PRO A 62 -78.56 -18.35 17.43
C PRO A 62 -79.53 -19.23 16.64
N VAL A 63 -80.81 -18.84 16.54
CA VAL A 63 -81.84 -19.60 15.81
C VAL A 63 -81.89 -19.21 14.32
N ILE A 64 -81.55 -17.96 13.98
CA ILE A 64 -81.74 -17.40 12.64
C ILE A 64 -80.41 -17.12 11.94
N HIS A 65 -79.37 -16.78 12.72
CA HIS A 65 -78.06 -16.40 12.17
C HIS A 65 -77.05 -17.53 12.32
N LEU A 66 -76.31 -17.82 11.24
CA LEU A 66 -75.09 -18.63 11.32
C LEU A 66 -73.91 -17.71 11.64
N LYS A 67 -73.07 -18.13 12.60
CA LYS A 67 -71.83 -17.43 12.94
C LYS A 67 -70.63 -18.23 12.50
N GLU A 68 -69.67 -17.59 11.86
CA GLU A 68 -68.39 -18.17 11.48
C GLU A 68 -67.25 -17.24 11.90
N PHE A 69 -66.18 -17.80 12.43
CA PHE A 69 -64.99 -17.04 12.84
C PHE A 69 -63.86 -17.30 11.84
N MET A 70 -63.38 -16.25 11.20
CA MET A 70 -62.26 -16.32 10.26
C MET A 70 -61.04 -15.63 10.86
N LYS A 71 -59.89 -16.30 10.94
CA LYS A 71 -58.67 -15.61 11.41
C LYS A 71 -58.12 -14.77 10.26
N ILE A 72 -57.91 -13.49 10.55
CA ILE A 72 -57.33 -12.50 9.63
C ILE A 72 -55.89 -12.13 10.03
N SER A 73 -55.32 -12.87 10.98
CA SER A 73 -53.94 -12.72 11.41
C SER A 73 -52.94 -13.08 10.31
N LEU A 74 -51.70 -12.67 10.50
CA LEU A 74 -50.58 -12.93 9.61
C LEU A 74 -50.31 -14.44 9.45
N ILE A 75 -50.04 -14.85 8.21
CA ILE A 75 -49.73 -16.21 7.77
C ILE A 75 -48.40 -16.15 7.03
N THR A 76 -47.48 -17.06 7.36
CA THR A 76 -46.19 -17.18 6.68
C THR A 76 -46.25 -18.25 5.61
N LEU A 77 -45.86 -17.90 4.39
CA LEU A 77 -45.67 -18.83 3.29
C LEU A 77 -44.20 -18.83 2.87
N GLU A 78 -43.59 -20.00 2.83
CA GLU A 78 -42.20 -20.17 2.42
C GLU A 78 -42.17 -20.74 1.01
N VAL A 79 -41.43 -20.08 0.12
CA VAL A 79 -41.17 -20.56 -1.23
C VAL A 79 -39.69 -20.89 -1.33
N ASP A 80 -39.39 -22.16 -1.56
CA ASP A 80 -38.04 -22.70 -1.62
C ASP A 80 -37.66 -23.07 -3.06
N ARG A 81 -36.53 -22.52 -3.52
CA ARG A 81 -35.97 -22.69 -4.87
C ARG A 81 -34.48 -22.98 -4.76
N ARG A 82 -34.14 -24.27 -4.74
CA ARG A 82 -32.76 -24.75 -4.60
C ARG A 82 -32.36 -25.75 -5.68
N ALA A 83 -31.06 -25.90 -5.90
CA ALA A 83 -30.47 -26.84 -6.85
C ALA A 83 -31.01 -26.61 -8.28
N LYS A 84 -31.58 -27.65 -8.92
CA LYS A 84 -32.11 -27.60 -10.29
C LYS A 84 -33.22 -26.55 -10.49
N ASP A 85 -33.84 -26.21 -9.39
CA ASP A 85 -35.01 -25.36 -9.31
C ASP A 85 -34.67 -23.93 -8.86
N GLY A 86 -33.37 -23.65 -8.67
CA GLY A 86 -32.86 -22.34 -8.28
C GLY A 86 -33.22 -21.24 -9.27
N LEU A 87 -33.23 -20.02 -8.76
CA LEU A 87 -33.58 -18.80 -9.47
C LEU A 87 -32.53 -18.47 -10.54
N ILE A 88 -32.95 -18.26 -11.78
CA ILE A 88 -32.03 -17.90 -12.87
C ILE A 88 -31.93 -16.38 -12.95
N CYS A 89 -30.72 -15.87 -12.79
CA CYS A 89 -30.41 -14.44 -12.83
C CYS A 89 -30.22 -13.95 -14.28
N ARG A 90 -30.10 -12.63 -14.46
CA ARG A 90 -29.88 -12.00 -15.77
C ARG A 90 -28.62 -12.52 -16.46
N ASP A 91 -27.53 -12.66 -15.71
CA ASP A 91 -26.22 -13.21 -16.10
C ASP A 91 -26.20 -14.74 -16.32
N ASN A 92 -27.36 -15.41 -16.28
CA ASN A 92 -27.51 -16.87 -16.39
C ASN A 92 -26.83 -17.65 -15.25
N MET A 93 -26.43 -16.99 -14.16
CA MET A 93 -26.06 -17.69 -12.93
C MET A 93 -27.31 -18.10 -12.17
N ARG A 94 -27.27 -19.28 -11.56
CA ARG A 94 -28.37 -19.80 -10.75
C ARG A 94 -28.11 -19.54 -9.27
N ALA A 95 -29.12 -19.02 -8.59
CA ALA A 95 -29.11 -18.74 -7.16
C ALA A 95 -30.11 -19.66 -6.45
N ASP A 96 -29.65 -20.25 -5.35
CA ASP A 96 -30.47 -20.96 -4.40
C ASP A 96 -31.08 -19.95 -3.43
N ILE A 97 -32.41 -19.88 -3.36
CA ILE A 97 -33.13 -18.88 -2.58
C ILE A 97 -34.31 -19.47 -1.82
N THR A 98 -34.49 -19.02 -0.57
CA THR A 98 -35.68 -19.26 0.23
C THR A 98 -36.28 -17.92 0.62
N VAL A 99 -37.55 -17.70 0.27
CA VAL A 99 -38.25 -16.44 0.53
C VAL A 99 -39.51 -16.72 1.36
N ALA A 100 -39.66 -16.01 2.47
CA ALA A 100 -40.83 -16.00 3.32
C ALA A 100 -41.73 -14.82 2.97
N PHE A 101 -42.97 -15.12 2.57
CA PHE A 101 -44.02 -14.15 2.31
C PHE A 101 -44.93 -14.07 3.52
N TYR A 102 -45.16 -12.86 4.02
CA TYR A 102 -46.06 -12.58 5.13
C TYR A 102 -47.38 -12.04 4.56
N LEU A 103 -48.44 -12.86 4.63
CA LEU A 103 -49.75 -12.50 4.12
C LEU A 103 -50.74 -12.34 5.26
N ARG A 104 -51.72 -11.45 5.09
CA ARG A 104 -52.91 -11.41 5.94
C ARG A 104 -54.14 -11.10 5.12
N VAL A 105 -55.33 -11.35 5.67
CA VAL A 105 -56.57 -10.90 5.03
C VAL A 105 -56.78 -9.43 5.40
N ASN A 106 -57.17 -8.61 4.42
CA ASN A 106 -57.44 -7.20 4.68
C ASN A 106 -58.66 -7.03 5.61
N GLU A 107 -58.64 -6.01 6.47
CA GLU A 107 -59.72 -5.72 7.43
C GLU A 107 -60.90 -4.97 6.79
N THR A 108 -61.30 -5.39 5.59
CA THR A 108 -62.48 -4.86 4.90
C THR A 108 -63.54 -5.94 4.79
N GLN A 109 -64.81 -5.52 4.82
CA GLN A 109 -65.93 -6.44 4.67
C GLN A 109 -65.88 -7.17 3.31
N GLU A 110 -65.49 -6.47 2.25
CA GLU A 110 -65.44 -7.01 0.90
C GLU A 110 -64.36 -8.09 0.76
N ASP A 111 -63.15 -7.82 1.25
CA ASP A 111 -62.02 -8.76 1.14
C ASP A 111 -62.23 -10.01 1.99
N VAL A 112 -62.76 -9.87 3.20
CA VAL A 112 -63.11 -11.01 4.06
C VAL A 112 -64.13 -11.92 3.39
N LEU A 113 -65.15 -11.34 2.75
CA LEU A 113 -66.16 -12.13 2.02
C LEU A 113 -65.59 -12.75 0.73
N LYS A 114 -64.67 -12.06 0.05
CA LYS A 114 -63.98 -12.57 -1.15
C LYS A 114 -63.17 -13.83 -0.81
N VAL A 115 -62.39 -13.78 0.27
CA VAL A 115 -61.61 -14.94 0.77
C VAL A 115 -62.53 -16.07 1.23
N ALA A 116 -63.55 -15.75 2.04
CA ALA A 116 -64.50 -16.75 2.54
C ALA A 116 -65.22 -17.51 1.41
N LYS A 117 -65.57 -16.82 0.30
CA LYS A 117 -66.17 -17.45 -0.88
C LYS A 117 -65.17 -18.25 -1.71
N ALA A 118 -63.91 -17.83 -1.79
CA ALA A 118 -62.90 -18.47 -2.63
C ALA A 118 -62.36 -19.78 -2.04
N ILE A 119 -62.02 -19.80 -0.75
CA ILE A 119 -61.35 -20.95 -0.12
C ILE A 119 -62.13 -21.55 1.07
N GLY A 120 -63.14 -20.83 1.58
CA GLY A 120 -63.93 -21.21 2.76
C GLY A 120 -63.33 -20.67 4.07
N VAL A 121 -64.19 -20.41 5.07
CA VAL A 121 -63.79 -19.77 6.33
C VAL A 121 -62.79 -20.62 7.14
N GLU A 122 -62.94 -21.94 7.14
CA GLU A 122 -62.04 -22.85 7.87
C GLU A 122 -60.65 -22.94 7.22
N ARG A 123 -60.58 -22.91 5.89
CA ARG A 123 -59.31 -23.05 5.13
C ARG A 123 -58.62 -21.71 4.87
N ALA A 124 -59.30 -20.60 5.07
CA ALA A 124 -58.75 -19.25 4.85
C ALA A 124 -57.49 -18.97 5.66
N SER A 125 -57.33 -19.64 6.80
CA SER A 125 -56.20 -19.49 7.71
C SER A 125 -55.28 -20.71 7.75
N ASP A 126 -55.53 -21.73 6.93
CA ASP A 126 -54.69 -22.93 6.85
C ASP A 126 -53.51 -22.69 5.91
N ARG A 127 -52.29 -22.82 6.45
CA ARG A 127 -51.04 -22.62 5.70
C ARG A 127 -50.98 -23.51 4.45
N ALA A 128 -51.46 -24.76 4.53
CA ALA A 128 -51.39 -25.68 3.40
C ALA A 128 -52.30 -25.24 2.24
N ALA A 129 -53.54 -24.86 2.56
CA ALA A 129 -54.51 -24.39 1.56
C ALA A 129 -54.09 -23.08 0.90
N VAL A 130 -53.57 -22.13 1.68
CA VAL A 130 -53.08 -20.84 1.16
C VAL A 130 -51.81 -21.04 0.32
N ASN A 131 -50.92 -21.96 0.71
CA ASN A 131 -49.75 -22.31 -0.10
C ASN A 131 -50.16 -22.87 -1.46
N GLU A 132 -51.09 -23.83 -1.52
CA GLU A 132 -51.59 -24.40 -2.78
C GLU A 132 -52.16 -23.33 -3.73
N LEU A 133 -52.81 -22.31 -3.19
CA LEU A 133 -53.41 -21.23 -3.96
C LEU A 133 -52.37 -20.25 -4.56
N PHE A 134 -51.32 -19.90 -3.81
CA PHE A 134 -50.41 -18.81 -4.18
C PHE A 134 -48.99 -19.24 -4.57
N ASN A 135 -48.56 -20.47 -4.28
CA ASN A 135 -47.19 -20.93 -4.52
C ASN A 135 -46.76 -20.72 -5.98
N ALA A 136 -47.63 -21.05 -6.94
CA ALA A 136 -47.37 -20.84 -8.36
C ALA A 136 -47.19 -19.35 -8.71
N LYS A 137 -48.04 -18.46 -8.17
CA LYS A 137 -47.98 -17.00 -8.41
C LYS A 137 -46.69 -16.40 -7.84
N PHE A 138 -46.29 -16.81 -6.63
CA PHE A 138 -45.06 -16.34 -6.00
C PHE A 138 -43.81 -16.90 -6.66
N SER A 139 -43.83 -18.16 -7.06
CA SER A 139 -42.74 -18.78 -7.83
C SER A 139 -42.53 -18.07 -9.17
N GLU A 140 -43.61 -17.70 -9.86
CA GLU A 140 -43.53 -16.94 -11.11
C GLU A 140 -43.02 -15.51 -10.92
N ALA A 141 -43.47 -14.82 -9.86
CA ALA A 141 -42.98 -13.50 -9.51
C ALA A 141 -41.47 -13.53 -9.21
N LEU A 142 -41.02 -14.49 -8.40
CA LEU A 142 -39.60 -14.68 -8.09
C LEU A 142 -38.77 -14.89 -9.36
N LYS A 143 -39.21 -15.77 -10.28
CA LYS A 143 -38.53 -15.99 -11.57
C LYS A 143 -38.46 -14.73 -12.43
N THR A 144 -39.56 -13.98 -12.49
CA THR A 144 -39.67 -12.75 -13.28
C THR A 144 -38.71 -11.69 -12.77
N VAL A 145 -38.66 -11.48 -11.44
CA VAL A 145 -37.78 -10.49 -10.82
C VAL A 145 -36.33 -10.95 -10.88
N GLY A 146 -36.03 -12.22 -10.56
CA GLY A 146 -34.66 -12.73 -10.58
C GLY A 146 -34.00 -12.56 -11.94
N LYS A 147 -34.75 -12.69 -13.04
CA LYS A 147 -34.19 -12.50 -14.39
C LYS A 147 -33.84 -11.04 -14.72
N GLN A 148 -34.28 -10.07 -13.91
CA GLN A 148 -33.95 -8.65 -14.07
C GLN A 148 -32.61 -8.27 -13.42
N PHE A 149 -32.14 -9.04 -12.44
CA PHE A 149 -30.94 -8.74 -11.65
C PHE A 149 -29.78 -9.67 -11.98
N ASP A 150 -28.55 -9.16 -11.89
CA ASP A 150 -27.34 -10.00 -11.90
C ASP A 150 -27.15 -10.66 -10.53
N PHE A 151 -26.46 -11.81 -10.48
CA PHE A 151 -26.34 -12.58 -9.22
C PHE A 151 -25.74 -11.77 -8.07
N VAL A 152 -24.68 -11.00 -8.36
CA VAL A 152 -23.99 -10.16 -7.36
C VAL A 152 -24.92 -9.10 -6.77
N GLN A 153 -25.80 -8.51 -7.59
CA GLN A 153 -26.74 -7.48 -7.16
C GLN A 153 -27.78 -8.02 -6.17
N LEU A 154 -28.12 -9.31 -6.24
CA LEU A 154 -29.01 -9.95 -5.26
C LEU A 154 -28.39 -9.97 -3.84
N PHE A 155 -27.06 -9.96 -3.74
CA PHE A 155 -26.36 -9.88 -2.44
C PHE A 155 -26.21 -8.45 -1.96
N GLU A 156 -25.82 -7.54 -2.85
CA GLU A 156 -25.54 -6.15 -2.52
C GLU A 156 -26.82 -5.35 -2.25
N ASN A 157 -27.84 -5.50 -3.11
CA ASN A 157 -29.06 -4.68 -3.12
C ASN A 157 -30.32 -5.52 -2.84
N ARG A 158 -30.34 -6.25 -1.70
CA ARG A 158 -31.48 -7.10 -1.30
C ARG A 158 -32.82 -6.35 -1.21
N GLN A 159 -32.78 -5.07 -0.82
CA GLN A 159 -33.97 -4.26 -0.67
C GLN A 159 -34.68 -4.03 -2.02
N ASP A 160 -33.93 -3.69 -3.06
CA ASP A 160 -34.50 -3.45 -4.40
C ASP A 160 -35.14 -4.72 -4.97
N PHE A 161 -34.48 -5.86 -4.79
CA PHE A 161 -35.03 -7.16 -5.17
C PHE A 161 -36.36 -7.45 -4.44
N ARG A 162 -36.42 -7.20 -3.12
CA ARG A 162 -37.65 -7.34 -2.33
C ARG A 162 -38.77 -6.43 -2.83
N ASP A 163 -38.47 -5.15 -3.04
CA ASP A 163 -39.46 -4.16 -3.43
C ASP A 163 -40.02 -4.49 -4.82
N ARG A 164 -39.17 -4.98 -5.73
CA ARG A 164 -39.58 -5.44 -7.06
C ARG A 164 -40.44 -6.71 -7.02
N ILE A 165 -40.20 -7.62 -6.06
CA ILE A 165 -41.08 -8.77 -5.81
C ILE A 165 -42.48 -8.31 -5.42
N VAL A 166 -42.58 -7.36 -4.48
CA VAL A 166 -43.86 -6.80 -4.03
C VAL A 166 -44.59 -6.14 -5.20
N GLU A 167 -43.89 -5.38 -6.04
CA GLU A 167 -44.46 -4.73 -7.22
C GLU A 167 -45.02 -5.73 -8.25
N VAL A 168 -44.29 -6.81 -8.56
CA VAL A 168 -44.73 -7.82 -9.55
C VAL A 168 -45.92 -8.63 -9.04
N ILE A 169 -45.96 -8.95 -7.74
CA ILE A 169 -47.10 -9.67 -7.14
C ILE A 169 -48.35 -8.78 -7.13
N GLY A 170 -48.15 -7.48 -6.85
CA GLY A 170 -49.20 -6.48 -6.74
C GLY A 170 -50.07 -6.64 -5.49
N ASN A 171 -51.12 -5.83 -5.41
CA ASN A 171 -51.99 -5.75 -4.22
C ASN A 171 -53.24 -6.66 -4.28
N ASP A 172 -53.56 -7.27 -5.42
CA ASP A 172 -54.77 -8.09 -5.57
C ASP A 172 -54.45 -9.59 -5.43
N LEU A 173 -54.53 -10.08 -4.19
CA LEU A 173 -54.44 -11.50 -3.85
C LEU A 173 -55.79 -12.05 -3.39
N ASN A 174 -56.86 -11.79 -4.14
CA ASN A 174 -58.20 -12.33 -3.84
C ASN A 174 -58.71 -12.00 -2.42
N GLY A 175 -58.35 -10.84 -1.89
CA GLY A 175 -58.69 -10.36 -0.54
C GLY A 175 -57.61 -10.61 0.51
N TYR A 176 -56.54 -11.34 0.17
CA TYR A 176 -55.28 -11.29 0.91
C TYR A 176 -54.48 -10.05 0.52
N VAL A 177 -53.65 -9.58 1.44
CA VAL A 177 -52.67 -8.52 1.27
C VAL A 177 -51.31 -9.06 1.70
N LEU A 178 -50.29 -8.75 0.90
CA LEU A 178 -48.90 -9.02 1.24
C LEU A 178 -48.41 -7.91 2.16
N GLU A 179 -48.04 -8.28 3.39
CA GLU A 179 -47.57 -7.34 4.41
C GLU A 179 -46.06 -7.10 4.30
N ASP A 180 -45.29 -8.17 4.11
CA ASP A 180 -43.84 -8.09 3.90
C ASP A 180 -43.31 -9.34 3.17
N VAL A 181 -42.08 -9.23 2.66
CA VAL A 181 -41.32 -10.31 2.02
C VAL A 181 -39.92 -10.34 2.62
N ALA A 182 -39.53 -11.48 3.17
CA ALA A 182 -38.19 -11.70 3.71
C ALA A 182 -37.44 -12.76 2.90
N ILE A 183 -36.14 -12.52 2.68
CA ILE A 183 -35.24 -13.48 2.03
C ILE A 183 -34.47 -14.20 3.15
N ASP A 184 -34.86 -15.42 3.44
CA ASP A 184 -34.27 -16.22 4.53
C ASP A 184 -32.91 -16.78 4.14
N TYR A 185 -32.77 -17.21 2.89
CA TYR A 185 -31.54 -17.83 2.36
C TYR A 185 -31.31 -17.38 0.93
N LEU A 186 -30.05 -17.05 0.61
CA LEU A 186 -29.60 -16.71 -0.73
C LEU A 186 -28.14 -17.14 -0.87
N GLU A 187 -27.89 -18.11 -1.73
CA GLU A 187 -26.54 -18.57 -2.08
C GLU A 187 -26.45 -18.89 -3.58
N GLN A 188 -25.22 -19.06 -4.08
CA GLN A 188 -25.01 -19.57 -5.42
C GLN A 188 -25.39 -21.06 -5.46
N THR A 189 -26.13 -21.48 -6.48
CA THR A 189 -26.34 -22.91 -6.70
C THR A 189 -24.99 -23.60 -6.97
N SER A 190 -24.74 -24.72 -6.28
CA SER A 190 -23.49 -25.46 -6.46
C SER A 190 -23.29 -25.94 -7.90
N LYS A 191 -22.05 -25.93 -8.41
CA LYS A 191 -21.73 -26.41 -9.78
C LYS A 191 -22.18 -27.85 -10.05
N ALA A 192 -22.23 -28.69 -9.02
CA ALA A 192 -22.66 -30.08 -9.13
C ALA A 192 -24.17 -30.24 -9.41
N SER A 193 -24.97 -29.23 -9.08
CA SER A 193 -26.42 -29.22 -9.30
C SER A 193 -26.84 -28.60 -10.63
N LEU A 194 -25.89 -28.02 -11.37
CA LEU A 194 -26.12 -27.42 -12.69
C LEU A 194 -26.03 -28.48 -13.79
N ASP A 195 -26.86 -28.37 -14.82
CA ASP A 195 -26.87 -29.30 -15.95
C ASP A 195 -26.02 -28.76 -17.12
N PRO A 196 -24.87 -29.38 -17.47
CA PRO A 196 -24.04 -28.94 -18.58
C PRO A 196 -24.72 -29.04 -19.96
N SER A 197 -25.80 -29.81 -20.08
CA SER A 197 -26.56 -29.97 -21.33
C SER A 197 -27.61 -28.87 -21.53
N ASN A 198 -27.95 -28.11 -20.48
CA ASN A 198 -28.86 -26.97 -20.58
C ASN A 198 -28.09 -25.72 -21.00
N ILE A 199 -28.61 -24.97 -21.97
CA ILE A 199 -27.92 -23.78 -22.52
C ILE A 199 -27.67 -22.69 -21.47
N LEU A 200 -28.63 -22.43 -20.58
CA LEU A 200 -28.52 -21.37 -19.57
C LEU A 200 -27.51 -21.78 -18.49
N ASP A 201 -27.59 -23.02 -18.01
CA ASP A 201 -26.65 -23.54 -17.03
C ASP A 201 -25.23 -23.67 -17.60
N ALA A 202 -25.07 -24.03 -18.88
CA ALA A 202 -23.77 -24.08 -19.55
C ALA A 202 -23.11 -22.68 -19.65
N GLU A 203 -23.89 -21.66 -19.99
CA GLU A 203 -23.42 -20.27 -19.96
C GLU A 203 -23.07 -19.81 -18.55
N GLY A 204 -23.89 -20.17 -17.55
CA GLY A 204 -23.60 -19.93 -16.14
C GLY A 204 -22.30 -20.59 -15.69
N ILE A 205 -22.10 -21.89 -15.99
CA ILE A 205 -20.87 -22.63 -15.67
C ILE A 205 -19.65 -21.97 -16.33
N ARG A 206 -19.76 -21.57 -17.60
CA ARG A 206 -18.70 -20.83 -18.30
C ARG A 206 -18.38 -19.53 -17.56
N LYS A 207 -19.40 -18.74 -17.21
CA LYS A 207 -19.21 -17.45 -16.54
C LYS A 207 -18.59 -17.59 -15.15
N ILE A 208 -19.08 -18.53 -14.35
CA ILE A 208 -18.51 -18.82 -13.03
C ILE A 208 -17.05 -19.25 -13.15
N THR A 209 -16.74 -20.09 -14.13
CA THR A 209 -15.37 -20.58 -14.36
C THR A 209 -14.45 -19.46 -14.83
N GLU A 210 -14.90 -18.58 -15.73
CA GLU A 210 -14.16 -17.38 -16.16
C GLU A 210 -13.84 -16.47 -14.97
N LEU A 211 -14.86 -16.10 -14.17
CA LEU A 211 -14.68 -15.21 -13.02
C LEU A 211 -13.79 -15.84 -11.95
N THR A 212 -13.98 -17.13 -11.65
CA THR A 212 -13.15 -17.84 -10.67
C THR A 212 -11.71 -17.96 -11.17
N ALA A 213 -11.49 -18.24 -12.46
CA ALA A 213 -10.15 -18.33 -13.03
C ALA A 213 -9.43 -16.99 -12.99
N ALA A 214 -10.10 -15.90 -13.39
CA ALA A 214 -9.56 -14.55 -13.31
C ALA A 214 -9.19 -14.18 -11.87
N GLN A 215 -10.08 -14.46 -10.91
CA GLN A 215 -9.81 -14.21 -9.50
C GLN A 215 -8.65 -15.07 -8.98
N ASN A 216 -8.56 -16.34 -9.36
CA ASN A 216 -7.47 -17.22 -8.96
C ASN A 216 -6.11 -16.76 -9.50
N VAL A 217 -6.05 -16.25 -10.73
CA VAL A 217 -4.83 -15.67 -11.30
C VAL A 217 -4.42 -14.44 -10.50
N ILE A 218 -5.35 -13.52 -10.23
CA ILE A 218 -5.07 -12.33 -9.42
C ILE A 218 -4.60 -12.73 -8.02
N THR A 219 -5.28 -13.67 -7.36
CA THR A 219 -4.86 -14.17 -6.05
C THR A 219 -3.46 -14.77 -6.12
N ASN A 220 -3.15 -15.58 -7.13
CA ASN A 220 -1.82 -16.16 -7.28
C ASN A 220 -0.75 -15.10 -7.54
N ASP A 221 -1.02 -14.11 -8.39
CA ASP A 221 -0.10 -13.00 -8.65
C ASP A 221 0.18 -12.19 -7.37
N LEU A 222 -0.85 -11.92 -6.57
CA LEU A 222 -0.71 -11.25 -5.29
C LEU A 222 0.13 -12.07 -4.31
N GLU A 223 -0.14 -13.37 -4.17
CA GLU A 223 0.65 -14.28 -3.33
C GLU A 223 2.12 -14.35 -3.77
N ARG A 224 2.40 -14.46 -5.09
CA ARG A 224 3.78 -14.52 -5.60
C ARG A 224 4.50 -13.19 -5.44
N ASN A 225 3.82 -12.06 -5.63
CA ASN A 225 4.38 -10.74 -5.39
C ASN A 225 4.68 -10.51 -3.91
N GLU A 226 3.79 -10.96 -3.02
CA GLU A 226 4.02 -10.95 -1.57
C GLU A 226 5.26 -11.77 -1.21
N GLU A 227 5.36 -13.02 -1.68
CA GLU A 227 6.53 -13.87 -1.46
C GLU A 227 7.82 -13.23 -1.97
N LEU A 228 7.80 -12.63 -3.16
CA LEU A 228 8.95 -11.95 -3.76
C LEU A 228 9.35 -10.72 -2.95
N ALA A 229 8.38 -9.92 -2.50
CA ALA A 229 8.63 -8.74 -1.67
C ALA A 229 9.26 -9.12 -0.33
N ILE A 230 8.72 -10.16 0.34
CA ILE A 230 9.29 -10.71 1.58
C ILE A 230 10.71 -11.21 1.33
N LYS A 231 10.93 -12.01 0.28
CA LYS A 231 12.24 -12.56 -0.03
C LYS A 231 13.26 -11.48 -0.36
N LYS A 232 12.87 -10.46 -1.14
CA LYS A 232 13.72 -9.31 -1.44
C LYS A 232 14.09 -8.56 -0.15
N LYS A 233 13.11 -8.32 0.73
CA LYS A 233 13.36 -7.65 2.00
C LYS A 233 14.29 -8.46 2.91
N ASN A 234 14.15 -9.79 2.92
CA ASN A 234 15.03 -10.69 3.66
C ASN A 234 16.46 -10.65 3.11
N VAL A 235 16.65 -10.62 1.79
CA VAL A 235 17.97 -10.50 1.16
C VAL A 235 18.60 -9.15 1.50
N GLU A 236 17.88 -8.04 1.32
CA GLU A 236 18.36 -6.70 1.69
C GLU A 236 18.74 -6.62 3.18
N THR A 237 17.90 -7.19 4.05
CA THR A 237 18.17 -7.24 5.50
C THR A 237 19.41 -8.08 5.78
N ARG A 238 19.58 -9.22 5.12
CA ARG A 238 20.75 -10.10 5.31
C ARG A 238 22.04 -9.43 4.83
N GLU A 239 22.01 -8.76 3.69
CA GLU A 239 23.15 -8.00 3.17
C GLU A 239 23.54 -6.86 4.12
N ALA A 240 22.57 -6.10 4.62
CA ALA A 240 22.79 -5.05 5.61
C ALA A 240 23.38 -5.60 6.91
N THR A 241 22.85 -6.72 7.43
CA THR A 241 23.39 -7.38 8.62
C THR A 241 24.83 -7.83 8.41
N LEU A 242 25.14 -8.48 7.28
CA LEU A 242 26.50 -8.92 6.98
C LEU A 242 27.48 -7.74 6.82
N ALA A 243 27.03 -6.62 6.25
CA ALA A 243 27.84 -5.41 6.16
C ALA A 243 28.15 -4.82 7.55
N LEU A 244 27.15 -4.78 8.45
CA LEU A 244 27.33 -4.34 9.83
C LEU A 244 28.24 -5.30 10.63
N GLU A 245 28.07 -6.62 10.47
CA GLU A 245 28.95 -7.63 11.08
C GLU A 245 30.40 -7.46 10.61
N ARG A 246 30.63 -7.21 9.32
CA ARG A 246 31.97 -6.93 8.79
C ARG A 246 32.54 -5.65 9.40
N GLN A 247 31.74 -4.59 9.49
CA GLN A 247 32.16 -3.33 10.09
C GLN A 247 32.50 -3.49 11.58
N GLN A 248 31.72 -4.28 12.32
CA GLN A 248 31.98 -4.62 13.71
C GLN A 248 33.30 -5.40 13.84
N ALA A 249 33.49 -6.45 13.04
CA ALA A 249 34.72 -7.24 13.05
C ALA A 249 35.97 -6.41 12.72
N ASP A 250 35.87 -5.51 11.73
CA ASP A 250 36.95 -4.58 11.37
C ASP A 250 37.27 -3.59 12.51
N ALA A 251 36.25 -3.08 13.20
CA ALA A 251 36.41 -2.18 14.34
C ALA A 251 37.04 -2.89 15.54
N GLU A 252 36.57 -4.08 15.89
CA GLU A 252 37.13 -4.91 16.96
C GLU A 252 38.59 -5.29 16.66
N ALA A 253 38.89 -5.68 15.43
CA ALA A 253 40.26 -5.99 15.00
C ALA A 253 41.20 -4.77 15.01
N ARG A 254 40.68 -3.57 14.76
CA ARG A 254 41.45 -2.31 14.92
C ARG A 254 41.69 -2.00 16.39
N GLN A 255 40.65 -2.04 17.22
CA GLN A 255 40.77 -1.79 18.66
C GLN A 255 41.76 -2.76 19.31
N LYS A 256 41.69 -4.06 18.97
CA LYS A 256 42.62 -5.06 19.50
C LYS A 256 44.07 -4.76 19.10
N ARG A 257 44.31 -4.39 17.84
CA ARG A 257 45.65 -3.97 17.36
C ARG A 257 46.17 -2.72 18.06
N GLU A 258 45.32 -1.72 18.27
CA GLU A 258 45.70 -0.50 18.99
C GLU A 258 46.06 -0.81 20.45
N VAL A 259 45.25 -1.63 21.13
CA VAL A 259 45.52 -2.05 22.52
C VAL A 259 46.82 -2.84 22.62
N GLU A 260 47.07 -3.79 21.72
CA GLU A 260 48.31 -4.57 21.70
C GLU A 260 49.53 -3.67 21.40
N THR A 261 49.40 -2.71 20.49
CA THR A 261 50.46 -1.75 20.16
C THR A 261 50.78 -0.83 21.34
N ILE A 262 49.76 -0.32 22.03
CA ILE A 262 49.94 0.52 23.22
C ILE A 262 50.60 -0.30 24.34
N ARG A 263 50.12 -1.52 24.61
CA ARG A 263 50.74 -2.40 25.62
C ARG A 263 52.22 -2.68 25.31
N ALA A 264 52.54 -3.03 24.07
CA ALA A 264 53.92 -3.27 23.66
C ALA A 264 54.81 -2.03 23.83
N ARG A 265 54.27 -0.83 23.56
CA ARG A 265 54.99 0.44 23.74
C ARG A 265 55.24 0.76 25.22
N GLU A 266 54.22 0.61 26.06
CA GLU A 266 54.32 0.83 27.52
C GLU A 266 55.27 -0.16 28.18
N GLU A 267 55.24 -1.44 27.77
CA GLU A 267 56.20 -2.45 28.25
C GLU A 267 57.64 -2.12 27.83
N ALA A 268 57.84 -1.67 26.59
CA ALA A 268 59.16 -1.27 26.10
C ALA A 268 59.72 -0.03 26.84
N GLU A 269 58.89 0.98 27.09
CA GLU A 269 59.27 2.15 27.89
C GLU A 269 59.54 1.77 29.35
N THR A 270 58.71 0.91 29.94
CA THR A 270 58.94 0.39 31.31
C THR A 270 60.27 -0.36 31.40
N LEU A 271 60.60 -1.19 30.40
CA LEU A 271 61.88 -1.91 30.34
C LEU A 271 63.06 -0.97 30.20
N LYS A 272 62.98 0.06 29.34
CA LYS A 272 64.03 1.08 29.21
C LYS A 272 64.28 1.79 30.53
N VAL A 273 63.23 2.28 31.19
CA VAL A 273 63.35 2.99 32.47
C VAL A 273 63.95 2.07 33.54
N ARG A 274 63.56 0.79 33.59
CA ARG A 274 64.17 -0.20 34.51
C ARG A 274 65.66 -0.39 34.26
N GLU A 275 66.09 -0.51 33.01
CA GLU A 275 67.51 -0.66 32.67
C GLU A 275 68.30 0.63 32.90
N GLU A 276 67.71 1.81 32.69
CA GLU A 276 68.33 3.11 33.01
C GLU A 276 68.54 3.27 34.52
N GLU A 277 67.53 2.95 35.35
CA GLU A 277 67.66 2.98 36.81
C GLU A 277 68.68 1.95 37.31
N ARG A 278 68.75 0.77 36.67
CA ARG A 278 69.79 -0.22 36.95
C ARG A 278 71.19 0.28 36.61
N LEU A 279 71.36 0.94 35.46
CA LEU A 279 72.62 1.54 35.04
C LEU A 279 73.08 2.63 36.03
N LYS A 280 72.16 3.48 36.49
CA LYS A 280 72.47 4.48 37.55
C LYS A 280 72.88 3.81 38.86
N ALA A 281 72.19 2.75 39.28
CA ALA A 281 72.52 2.02 40.51
C ALA A 281 73.90 1.34 40.43
N GLU A 282 74.22 0.68 39.30
CA GLU A 282 75.54 0.08 39.07
C GLU A 282 76.64 1.14 38.96
N GLN A 283 76.38 2.28 38.31
CA GLN A 283 77.35 3.35 38.19
C GLN A 283 77.66 4.00 39.55
N ALA A 284 76.65 4.21 40.40
CA ALA A 284 76.83 4.68 41.77
C ALA A 284 77.62 3.66 42.61
N ARG A 285 77.35 2.36 42.45
CA ARG A 285 78.10 1.29 43.12
C ARG A 285 79.57 1.26 42.68
N ILE A 286 79.84 1.34 41.38
CA ILE A 286 81.21 1.36 40.83
C ILE A 286 81.96 2.60 41.31
N GLN A 287 81.34 3.78 41.29
CA GLN A 287 81.97 5.01 41.81
C GLN A 287 82.30 4.90 43.30
N THR A 288 81.37 4.38 44.10
CA THR A 288 81.60 4.15 45.53
C THR A 288 82.75 3.16 45.76
N GLN A 289 82.80 2.09 44.97
CA GLN A 289 83.87 1.09 45.05
C GLN A 289 85.22 1.68 44.65
N GLN A 290 85.28 2.43 43.53
CA GLN A 290 86.49 3.13 43.10
C GLN A 290 86.99 4.11 44.16
N GLU A 291 86.11 4.86 44.83
CA GLU A 291 86.52 5.77 45.89
C GLU A 291 87.06 5.04 47.13
N LEU A 292 86.44 3.91 47.50
CA LEU A 292 86.96 3.04 48.58
C LEU A 292 88.34 2.45 48.22
N ASP A 293 88.51 1.97 46.99
CA ASP A 293 89.75 1.40 46.50
C ASP A 293 90.87 2.47 46.45
N ILE A 294 90.58 3.68 45.95
CA ILE A 294 91.51 4.82 45.96
C ILE A 294 91.88 5.22 47.39
N ARG A 295 90.92 5.24 48.33
CA ARG A 295 91.23 5.54 49.74
C ARG A 295 92.09 4.45 50.40
N ALA A 296 91.85 3.19 50.07
CA ALA A 296 92.66 2.07 50.54
C ALA A 296 94.09 2.12 49.96
N GLU A 297 94.23 2.43 48.67
CA GLU A 297 95.52 2.59 48.00
C GLU A 297 96.28 3.81 48.54
N ASN A 298 95.59 4.94 48.75
CA ASN A 298 96.18 6.12 49.39
C ASN A 298 96.64 5.81 50.82
N HIS A 299 95.87 5.04 51.59
CA HIS A 299 96.27 4.62 52.94
C HIS A 299 97.53 3.72 52.91
N GLN A 300 97.60 2.76 51.99
CA GLN A 300 98.81 1.95 51.80
C GLN A 300 100.01 2.82 51.40
N ARG A 301 99.80 3.80 50.51
CA ARG A 301 100.82 4.76 50.11
C ARG A 301 101.30 5.61 51.28
N GLU A 302 100.41 6.04 52.18
CA GLU A 302 100.77 6.77 53.40
C GLU A 302 101.61 5.91 54.35
N VAL A 303 101.30 4.62 54.50
CA VAL A 303 102.09 3.68 55.31
C VAL A 303 103.48 3.44 54.70
N GLU A 304 103.58 3.25 53.38
CA GLU A 304 104.86 3.13 52.67
C GLU A 304 105.68 4.43 52.76
N VAL A 305 105.05 5.59 52.58
CA VAL A 305 105.69 6.90 52.72
C VAL A 305 106.14 7.13 54.17
N ALA A 306 105.42 6.67 55.18
CA ALA A 306 105.86 6.74 56.58
C ALA A 306 107.07 5.84 56.86
N GLN A 307 107.12 4.64 56.28
CA GLN A 307 108.31 3.76 56.34
C GLN A 307 109.51 4.37 55.61
N GLN A 308 109.31 4.88 54.39
CA GLN A 308 110.36 5.55 53.63
C GLN A 308 110.81 6.86 54.29
N ASN A 309 109.92 7.60 54.95
CA ASN A 309 110.27 8.81 55.71
C ASN A 309 111.09 8.49 56.96
N ARG A 310 110.89 7.34 57.63
CA ARG A 310 111.84 6.89 58.67
C ARG A 310 113.23 6.60 58.10
N GLN A 311 113.30 5.94 56.95
CA GLN A 311 114.59 5.66 56.28
C GLN A 311 115.25 6.95 55.78
N ARG A 312 114.47 7.89 55.24
CA ARG A 312 114.93 9.21 54.80
C ARG A 312 115.32 10.10 55.97
N ALA A 313 114.69 10.02 57.15
CA ALA A 313 115.08 10.82 58.32
C ALA A 313 116.55 10.57 58.75
N VAL A 314 117.04 9.33 58.61
CA VAL A 314 118.45 8.97 58.88
C VAL A 314 119.40 9.52 57.81
N VAL A 315 118.96 9.60 56.56
CA VAL A 315 119.75 10.16 55.44
C VAL A 315 119.72 11.69 55.43
N ILE A 316 118.62 12.29 55.89
CA ILE A 316 118.35 13.73 55.91
C ILE A 316 119.13 14.45 57.03
N GLU A 317 119.55 13.81 58.12
CA GLU A 317 120.49 14.45 59.06
C GLU A 317 121.87 14.73 58.42
N VAL A 318 122.28 13.92 57.45
CA VAL A 318 123.53 14.11 56.71
C VAL A 318 123.38 15.14 55.58
N GLU A 319 122.16 15.33 55.05
CA GLU A 319 121.86 16.26 53.93
C GLU A 319 121.25 17.62 54.37
N LYS A 320 120.79 17.74 55.62
CA LYS A 320 120.29 19.02 56.21
C LYS A 320 121.38 20.08 56.37
N VAL A 321 122.65 19.67 56.42
CA VAL A 321 123.78 20.61 56.45
C VAL A 321 124.00 21.28 55.09
N THR A 322 123.61 20.63 53.99
CA THR A 322 123.85 21.14 52.62
C THR A 322 122.63 21.85 52.01
N ARG A 323 121.39 21.50 52.39
CA ARG A 323 120.17 22.07 51.79
C ARG A 323 119.59 23.31 52.51
N ALA A 324 120.11 23.67 53.69
CA ALA A 324 119.73 24.91 54.40
C ALA A 324 120.20 26.20 53.70
N LYS A 325 121.00 26.10 52.63
CA LYS A 325 121.66 27.25 52.00
C LYS A 325 120.91 27.85 50.80
N ASP A 326 119.98 27.13 50.17
CA ASP A 326 119.57 27.46 48.78
C ASP A 326 118.05 27.61 48.50
N LEU A 327 117.12 27.54 49.47
CA LEU A 327 115.66 27.50 49.17
C LEU A 327 114.77 28.51 49.91
N GLU A 328 115.31 29.61 50.42
CA GLU A 328 114.51 30.70 51.01
C GLU A 328 113.87 31.62 49.95
N VAL A 329 114.26 31.56 48.68
CA VAL A 329 114.02 32.67 47.73
C VAL A 329 112.85 32.47 46.74
N VAL A 330 112.35 31.26 46.49
CA VAL A 330 111.50 31.02 45.28
C VAL A 330 109.99 30.84 45.57
N ALA A 331 109.58 30.78 46.84
CA ALA A 331 108.25 30.33 47.23
C ALA A 331 107.14 31.41 47.36
N ARG A 332 107.25 32.63 46.81
CA ARG A 332 106.32 33.71 47.22
C ARG A 332 105.35 34.29 46.17
N GLU A 333 105.47 34.08 44.85
CA GLU A 333 104.86 35.08 43.93
C GLU A 333 103.78 34.66 42.92
N ARG A 334 103.36 33.39 42.79
CA ARG A 334 102.56 33.02 41.59
C ARG A 334 101.14 32.48 41.76
N GLU A 335 100.56 32.44 42.96
CA GLU A 335 99.35 31.61 43.19
C GLU A 335 97.97 32.32 43.28
N VAL A 336 97.81 33.65 43.29
CA VAL A 336 96.54 34.23 43.85
C VAL A 336 95.56 34.94 42.89
N GLU A 337 95.86 35.32 41.65
CA GLU A 337 95.02 36.35 40.98
C GLU A 337 93.88 35.93 40.02
N LEU A 338 93.80 34.71 39.47
CA LEU A 338 92.88 34.46 38.33
C LEU A 338 91.54 33.77 38.65
N GLN A 339 91.27 33.37 39.91
CA GLN A 339 90.04 32.65 40.30
C GLN A 339 88.78 33.53 40.54
N ARG A 340 88.78 34.85 40.27
CA ARG A 340 87.72 35.75 40.79
C ARG A 340 86.67 36.27 39.79
N ILE A 341 86.77 36.04 38.49
CA ILE A 341 85.92 36.74 37.50
C ILE A 341 84.76 35.89 36.93
N GLU A 342 84.72 34.59 37.19
CA GLU A 342 83.70 33.66 36.66
C GLU A 342 82.30 33.69 37.31
N LYS A 343 81.94 34.70 38.13
CA LYS A 343 80.72 34.60 38.99
C LYS A 343 79.61 35.65 38.85
N GLU A 344 79.61 36.54 37.87
CA GLU A 344 78.51 37.52 37.72
C GLU A 344 77.65 37.34 36.45
N LYS A 345 76.42 36.88 36.70
CA LYS A 345 75.15 37.46 36.18
C LYS A 345 74.90 37.26 34.68
N ALA A 346 74.19 36.23 34.21
CA ALA A 346 73.04 35.51 34.77
C ALA A 346 71.76 36.37 35.03
N LEU A 347 71.42 37.36 34.19
CA LEU A 347 70.11 38.02 34.30
C LEU A 347 69.49 38.36 32.94
N GLU A 348 68.61 37.47 32.49
CA GLU A 348 68.01 37.44 31.15
C GLU A 348 66.59 38.05 31.07
N GLU A 349 65.86 38.31 32.15
CA GLU A 349 64.43 37.91 32.07
C GLU A 349 63.34 38.99 31.84
N GLU A 350 63.61 40.28 31.57
CA GLU A 350 62.52 41.29 31.50
C GLU A 350 62.33 42.11 30.20
N ARG A 351 63.16 41.97 29.16
CA ARG A 351 63.09 42.91 28.01
C ARG A 351 62.27 42.47 26.79
N LYS A 352 61.54 41.34 26.85
CA LYS A 352 60.65 40.91 25.76
C LYS A 352 59.22 41.48 25.80
N ASN A 353 58.85 42.28 26.80
CA ASN A 353 57.51 42.90 26.91
C ASN A 353 57.27 44.16 26.04
N ILE A 354 58.11 44.45 25.05
CA ILE A 354 58.01 45.66 24.20
C ILE A 354 57.67 45.31 22.74
N ALA A 355 56.57 44.59 22.51
CA ALA A 355 56.15 44.24 21.13
C ALA A 355 54.63 44.20 20.88
N SER A 356 53.79 44.84 21.72
CA SER A 356 52.32 44.78 21.58
C SER A 356 51.62 46.10 21.26
N VAL A 357 52.32 47.25 21.18
CA VAL A 357 51.64 48.58 21.17
C VAL A 357 51.53 49.22 19.76
N VAL A 358 51.88 48.53 18.67
CA VAL A 358 51.88 49.15 17.31
C VAL A 358 50.76 48.66 16.38
N ARG A 359 49.81 47.84 16.85
CA ARG A 359 48.71 47.32 15.99
C ARG A 359 47.36 48.03 16.12
N GLU A 360 47.20 48.97 17.05
CA GLU A 360 45.87 49.50 17.40
C GLU A 360 45.49 50.84 16.76
N ARG A 361 46.26 51.38 15.80
CA ARG A 361 45.96 52.71 15.21
C ARG A 361 45.73 52.76 13.70
N VAL A 362 45.53 51.62 13.03
CA VAL A 362 45.30 51.54 11.57
C VAL A 362 43.96 50.87 11.21
N ALA A 363 43.22 50.34 12.19
CA ALA A 363 42.03 49.53 11.94
C ALA A 363 40.72 50.32 11.74
N VAL A 364 40.69 51.63 12.02
CA VAL A 364 39.41 52.39 12.14
C VAL A 364 39.11 53.28 10.92
N GLU A 365 40.02 53.47 9.97
CA GLU A 365 39.74 54.28 8.76
C GLU A 365 39.41 53.44 7.52
N LYS A 366 39.69 52.12 7.53
CA LYS A 366 39.50 51.24 6.36
C LYS A 366 38.10 50.63 6.25
N THR A 367 37.33 50.61 7.35
CA THR A 367 36.04 49.91 7.43
C THR A 367 34.86 50.69 6.86
N VAL A 368 34.92 52.02 6.78
CA VAL A 368 33.77 52.84 6.34
C VAL A 368 33.66 52.93 4.81
N ALA A 369 34.79 52.87 4.08
CA ALA A 369 34.79 52.92 2.61
C ALA A 369 34.49 51.57 1.93
N GLN A 370 34.79 50.44 2.58
CA GLN A 370 34.58 49.10 2.01
C GLN A 370 33.10 48.67 1.97
N GLU A 371 32.27 49.21 2.87
CA GLU A 371 30.85 48.86 2.94
C GLU A 371 30.00 49.63 1.91
N GLU A 372 30.40 50.84 1.51
CA GLU A 372 29.66 51.61 0.48
C GLU A 372 29.87 51.09 -0.94
N GLU A 373 31.06 50.56 -1.28
CA GLU A 373 31.31 49.96 -2.61
C GLU A 373 30.66 48.57 -2.76
N ARG A 374 30.65 47.72 -1.72
CA ARG A 374 30.05 46.38 -1.76
C ARG A 374 28.55 46.41 -2.06
N ILE A 375 27.83 47.43 -1.61
CA ILE A 375 26.38 47.52 -1.84
C ILE A 375 26.06 47.89 -3.30
N LYS A 376 26.93 48.66 -3.98
CA LYS A 376 26.79 48.97 -5.40
C LYS A 376 27.13 47.78 -6.29
N GLU A 377 28.22 47.08 -5.99
CA GLU A 377 28.69 45.92 -6.77
C GLU A 377 27.67 44.77 -6.77
N VAL A 378 27.04 44.49 -5.62
CA VAL A 378 26.05 43.39 -5.51
C VAL A 378 24.80 43.66 -6.35
N ARG A 379 24.34 44.91 -6.50
CA ARG A 379 23.15 45.22 -7.32
C ARG A 379 23.43 45.06 -8.82
N GLU A 380 24.56 45.55 -9.31
CA GLU A 380 24.90 45.49 -10.73
C GLU A 380 25.26 44.06 -11.19
N VAL A 381 25.92 43.28 -10.35
CA VAL A 381 26.26 41.87 -10.65
C VAL A 381 25.01 40.98 -10.65
N SER A 382 24.09 41.18 -9.70
CA SER A 382 22.87 40.35 -9.59
C SER A 382 21.90 40.54 -10.77
N GLU A 383 21.75 41.75 -11.28
CA GLU A 383 20.90 42.00 -12.46
C GLU A 383 21.51 41.45 -13.75
N ALA A 384 22.83 41.59 -13.91
CA ALA A 384 23.56 41.06 -15.07
C ALA A 384 23.58 39.52 -15.10
N GLU A 385 23.78 38.86 -13.95
CA GLU A 385 23.73 37.39 -13.85
C GLU A 385 22.34 36.85 -14.14
N ARG A 386 21.28 37.50 -13.64
CA ARG A 386 19.91 37.07 -13.89
C ARG A 386 19.52 37.19 -15.37
N LEU A 387 19.92 38.27 -16.04
CA LEU A 387 19.73 38.45 -17.48
C LEU A 387 20.49 37.39 -18.31
N LYS A 388 21.75 37.12 -17.94
CA LYS A 388 22.56 36.07 -18.58
C LYS A 388 21.93 34.68 -18.39
N GLN A 389 21.44 34.38 -17.19
CA GLN A 389 20.80 33.11 -16.86
C GLN A 389 19.51 32.91 -17.67
N VAL A 390 18.66 33.94 -17.77
CA VAL A 390 17.44 33.89 -18.59
C VAL A 390 17.77 33.68 -20.06
N THR A 391 18.81 34.34 -20.57
CA THR A 391 19.23 34.20 -21.98
C THR A 391 19.76 32.79 -22.27
N VAL A 392 20.53 32.19 -21.36
CA VAL A 392 21.02 30.81 -21.48
C VAL A 392 19.88 29.80 -21.38
N LEU A 393 18.95 30.00 -20.44
CA LEU A 393 17.78 29.12 -20.28
C LEU A 393 16.87 29.15 -21.51
N ASN A 394 16.62 30.32 -22.09
CA ASN A 394 15.83 30.42 -23.32
C ASN A 394 16.55 29.75 -24.50
N ALA A 395 17.86 29.95 -24.63
CA ALA A 395 18.65 29.28 -25.67
C ALA A 395 18.70 27.75 -25.49
N GLN A 396 18.73 27.27 -24.24
CA GLN A 396 18.65 25.84 -23.92
C GLN A 396 17.26 25.28 -24.21
N ALA A 397 16.19 26.00 -23.87
CA ALA A 397 14.83 25.58 -24.13
C ALA A 397 14.54 25.47 -25.64
N GLU A 398 15.00 26.42 -26.44
CA GLU A 398 14.89 26.35 -27.91
C GLU A 398 15.70 25.20 -28.50
N ALA A 399 16.92 24.96 -28.01
CA ALA A 399 17.76 23.85 -28.46
C ALA A 399 17.17 22.47 -28.08
N GLU A 400 16.62 22.34 -26.88
CA GLU A 400 15.93 21.12 -26.43
C GLU A 400 14.64 20.89 -27.22
N GLN A 401 13.87 21.94 -27.50
CA GLN A 401 12.65 21.81 -28.30
C GLN A 401 12.96 21.34 -29.73
N GLU A 402 14.01 21.87 -30.36
CA GLU A 402 14.44 21.45 -31.69
C GLU A 402 15.05 20.04 -31.68
N LEU A 403 15.82 19.68 -30.65
CA LEU A 403 16.33 18.31 -30.46
C LEU A 403 15.18 17.30 -30.33
N VAL A 404 14.19 17.59 -29.48
CA VAL A 404 13.02 16.73 -29.28
C VAL A 404 12.21 16.60 -30.57
N ARG A 405 12.07 17.68 -31.35
CA ARG A 405 11.40 17.66 -32.65
C ARG A 405 12.14 16.74 -33.63
N GLN A 406 13.47 16.84 -33.72
CA GLN A 406 14.28 16.00 -34.61
C GLN A 406 14.31 14.53 -34.18
N VAL A 407 14.42 14.25 -32.88
CA VAL A 407 14.38 12.88 -32.34
C VAL A 407 13.02 12.24 -32.59
N LYS A 408 11.91 12.94 -32.31
CA LYS A 408 10.57 12.40 -32.58
C LYS A 408 10.31 12.19 -34.07
N GLN A 409 10.85 13.06 -34.92
CA GLN A 409 10.74 12.90 -36.37
C GLN A 409 11.54 11.67 -36.85
N ALA A 410 12.74 11.45 -36.32
CA ALA A 410 13.54 10.26 -36.59
C ALA A 410 12.91 8.96 -36.06
N GLU A 411 12.33 8.98 -34.86
CA GLU A 411 11.60 7.85 -34.27
C GLU A 411 10.35 7.51 -35.08
N ALA A 412 9.62 8.52 -35.57
CA ALA A 412 8.48 8.34 -36.45
C ALA A 412 8.88 7.74 -37.80
N ASP A 413 10.04 8.12 -38.34
CA ASP A 413 10.59 7.55 -39.58
C ASP A 413 11.08 6.12 -39.39
N GLU A 414 11.67 5.79 -38.24
CA GLU A 414 12.08 4.43 -37.89
C GLU A 414 10.87 3.51 -37.71
N THR A 415 9.83 3.96 -36.98
CA THR A 415 8.59 3.19 -36.84
C THR A 415 7.89 3.00 -38.18
N ARG A 416 7.82 4.03 -39.04
CA ARG A 416 7.32 3.87 -40.42
C ARG A 416 8.11 2.82 -41.20
N SER A 417 9.43 2.83 -41.08
CA SER A 417 10.30 1.85 -41.76
C SER A 417 10.10 0.43 -41.24
N LYS A 418 9.95 0.25 -39.91
CA LYS A 418 9.62 -1.05 -39.29
C LYS A 418 8.27 -1.57 -39.75
N HIS A 419 7.22 -0.73 -39.73
CA HIS A 419 5.90 -1.13 -40.20
C HIS A 419 5.90 -1.47 -41.69
N LYS A 420 6.63 -0.72 -42.52
CA LYS A 420 6.79 -1.02 -43.94
C LYS A 420 7.55 -2.33 -44.19
N ALA A 421 8.55 -2.66 -43.37
CA ALA A 421 9.26 -3.94 -43.44
C ALA A 421 8.36 -5.12 -43.02
N VAL A 422 7.50 -4.92 -42.00
CA VAL A 422 6.51 -5.93 -41.59
C VAL A 422 5.44 -6.12 -42.67
N GLU A 423 4.96 -5.04 -43.29
CA GLU A 423 4.01 -5.09 -44.41
C GLU A 423 4.59 -5.89 -45.59
N ILE A 424 5.83 -5.62 -45.98
CA ILE A 424 6.51 -6.36 -47.05
C ILE A 424 6.69 -7.84 -46.70
N ASN A 425 7.09 -8.17 -45.47
CA ASN A 425 7.22 -9.57 -45.04
C ASN A 425 5.87 -10.29 -45.01
N ASN A 426 4.81 -9.63 -44.55
CA ASN A 426 3.47 -10.19 -44.55
C ASN A 426 2.93 -10.40 -45.96
N LEU A 427 3.17 -9.46 -46.88
CA LEU A 427 2.84 -9.62 -48.30
C LEU A 427 3.65 -10.76 -48.92
N ALA A 428 4.95 -10.83 -48.68
CA ALA A 428 5.81 -11.90 -49.20
C ALA A 428 5.42 -13.27 -48.64
N GLN A 429 5.04 -13.35 -47.35
CA GLN A 429 4.54 -14.57 -46.73
C GLN A 429 3.19 -14.98 -47.30
N ALA A 430 2.26 -14.03 -47.50
CA ALA A 430 0.98 -14.28 -48.14
C ALA A 430 1.14 -14.75 -49.59
N GLU A 431 2.08 -14.18 -50.34
CA GLU A 431 2.44 -14.63 -51.70
C GLU A 431 3.04 -16.04 -51.69
N LEU A 432 3.93 -16.34 -50.75
CA LEU A 432 4.53 -17.67 -50.60
C LEU A 432 3.47 -18.72 -50.26
N GLU A 433 2.55 -18.42 -49.35
CA GLU A 433 1.44 -19.30 -48.99
C GLU A 433 0.44 -19.46 -50.13
N ALA A 434 0.12 -18.40 -50.87
CA ALA A 434 -0.71 -18.47 -52.07
C ALA A 434 -0.05 -19.33 -53.16
N ALA A 435 1.26 -19.15 -53.38
CA ALA A 435 2.04 -19.95 -54.30
C ALA A 435 2.08 -21.42 -53.87
N ALA A 436 2.30 -21.71 -52.58
CA ALA A 436 2.30 -23.06 -52.02
C ALA A 436 0.94 -23.75 -52.18
N LYS A 437 -0.16 -23.08 -51.85
CA LYS A 437 -1.52 -23.59 -52.08
C LYS A 437 -1.81 -23.83 -53.56
N SER A 438 -1.34 -22.95 -54.44
CA SER A 438 -1.47 -23.15 -55.90
C SER A 438 -0.64 -24.35 -56.39
N ALA A 439 0.54 -24.58 -55.81
CA ALA A 439 1.40 -25.72 -56.12
C ALA A 439 0.80 -27.04 -55.62
N GLU A 440 0.21 -27.05 -54.42
CA GLU A 440 -0.54 -28.18 -53.89
C GLU A 440 -1.80 -28.47 -54.73
N ALA A 441 -2.54 -27.45 -55.14
CA ALA A 441 -3.69 -27.62 -56.04
C ALA A 441 -3.26 -28.21 -57.39
N LYS A 442 -2.13 -27.76 -57.96
CA LYS A 442 -1.55 -28.33 -59.18
C LYS A 442 -1.05 -29.76 -58.98
N LYS A 443 -0.45 -30.08 -57.83
CA LYS A 443 -0.05 -31.47 -57.49
C LYS A 443 -1.28 -32.38 -57.41
N LYS A 444 -2.34 -31.97 -56.71
CA LYS A 444 -3.59 -32.74 -56.63
C LYS A 444 -4.26 -32.89 -58.00
N LEU A 445 -4.24 -31.86 -58.84
CA LEU A 445 -4.72 -31.97 -60.22
C LEU A 445 -3.85 -32.91 -61.05
N ALA A 446 -2.53 -32.88 -60.89
CA ALA A 446 -1.60 -33.78 -61.57
C ALA A 446 -1.80 -35.23 -61.12
N GLU A 447 -1.98 -35.49 -59.83
CA GLU A 447 -2.36 -36.80 -59.27
C GLU A 447 -3.73 -37.27 -59.79
N GLY A 448 -4.70 -36.36 -59.92
CA GLY A 448 -5.99 -36.65 -60.56
C GLY A 448 -5.85 -37.05 -62.03
N ILE A 449 -5.05 -36.32 -62.81
CA ILE A 449 -4.74 -36.64 -64.21
C ILE A 449 -3.96 -37.95 -64.32
N GLU A 450 -3.03 -38.21 -63.40
CA GLU A 450 -2.27 -39.47 -63.33
C GLU A 450 -3.20 -40.64 -63.05
N ALA A 451 -4.14 -40.50 -62.11
CA ALA A 451 -5.16 -41.50 -61.83
C ALA A 451 -6.09 -41.75 -63.04
N GLU A 452 -6.49 -40.69 -63.77
CA GLU A 452 -7.29 -40.82 -65.00
C GLU A 452 -6.51 -41.48 -66.15
N ARG A 453 -5.22 -41.16 -66.31
CA ARG A 453 -4.34 -41.75 -67.36
C ARG A 453 -3.79 -43.13 -67.00
N ALA A 454 -3.78 -43.53 -65.73
CA ALA A 454 -3.30 -44.84 -65.29
C ALA A 454 -4.27 -45.97 -65.67
N ALA A 455 -5.54 -45.67 -65.98
CA ALA A 455 -6.56 -46.68 -66.31
C ALA A 455 -6.27 -47.49 -67.61
N PRO A 456 -5.68 -46.93 -68.69
CA PRO A 456 -5.31 -47.73 -69.87
C PRO A 456 -3.85 -48.21 -69.88
N GLY A 457 -2.92 -47.52 -69.20
CA GLY A 457 -1.46 -47.78 -69.31
C GLY A 457 -0.91 -48.93 -68.46
N LEU A 458 -1.64 -49.38 -67.43
CA LEU A 458 -1.23 -50.48 -66.55
C LEU A 458 -1.27 -51.87 -67.21
N ALA A 459 -1.93 -52.00 -68.37
CA ALA A 459 -1.91 -53.23 -69.16
C ALA A 459 -0.66 -53.35 -70.04
N ASP A 460 -0.13 -52.24 -70.58
CA ASP A 460 1.02 -52.23 -71.50
C ASP A 460 2.38 -52.24 -70.77
N ALA A 461 2.45 -51.69 -69.55
CA ALA A 461 3.69 -51.68 -68.76
C ALA A 461 4.06 -53.07 -68.20
N ARG A 462 3.05 -53.89 -67.86
CA ARG A 462 3.26 -55.24 -67.29
C ARG A 462 3.84 -56.25 -68.27
N VAL A 463 3.71 -55.98 -69.58
CA VAL A 463 4.33 -56.78 -70.65
C VAL A 463 5.81 -56.42 -70.84
N ARG A 464 6.21 -55.16 -70.58
CA ARG A 464 7.61 -54.71 -70.72
C ARG A 464 8.51 -55.09 -69.54
N GLU A 465 7.98 -55.13 -68.31
CA GLU A 465 8.75 -55.56 -67.13
C GLU A 465 9.24 -57.01 -67.23
N VAL A 466 8.43 -57.92 -67.79
CA VAL A 466 8.82 -59.32 -67.98
C VAL A 466 9.96 -59.46 -69.00
N THR A 467 10.09 -58.52 -69.94
CA THR A 467 11.14 -58.54 -70.97
C THR A 467 12.47 -57.91 -70.55
N ALA A 468 12.50 -57.08 -69.49
CA ALA A 468 13.70 -56.37 -69.04
C ALA A 468 14.52 -57.15 -67.98
N ALA A 469 13.86 -57.94 -67.13
CA ALA A 469 14.52 -58.72 -66.06
C ALA A 469 15.46 -59.84 -66.57
N ALA A 470 15.41 -60.18 -67.87
CA ALA A 470 16.28 -61.17 -68.50
C ALA A 470 17.65 -60.60 -68.93
N LYS A 471 17.82 -59.27 -69.08
CA LYS A 471 19.07 -58.64 -69.58
C LYS A 471 20.03 -58.16 -68.48
N GLU A 472 19.58 -58.06 -67.23
CA GLU A 472 20.37 -57.49 -66.14
C GLU A 472 21.36 -58.49 -65.52
N LYS A 473 21.16 -59.80 -65.71
CA LYS A 473 21.97 -60.84 -65.05
C LYS A 473 23.32 -61.15 -65.72
N GLU A 474 23.59 -60.66 -66.94
CA GLU A 474 24.86 -60.94 -67.63
C GLU A 474 25.95 -59.87 -67.39
N GLY A 475 25.62 -58.66 -66.94
CA GLY A 475 26.58 -57.53 -66.91
C GLY A 475 27.39 -57.33 -65.61
N LEU A 476 27.08 -58.02 -64.52
CA LEU A 476 27.60 -57.69 -63.17
C LEU A 476 28.81 -58.51 -62.70
N ALA A 477 29.34 -59.43 -63.51
CA ALA A 477 30.39 -60.36 -63.07
C ALA A 477 31.85 -59.91 -63.33
N GLU A 478 32.12 -58.92 -64.19
CA GLU A 478 33.50 -58.68 -64.67
C GLU A 478 34.24 -57.49 -64.03
N ALA A 479 33.55 -56.56 -63.35
CA ALA A 479 34.17 -55.30 -62.90
C ALA A 479 34.73 -55.30 -61.45
N ARG A 480 34.44 -56.31 -60.61
CA ARG A 480 34.71 -56.26 -59.16
C ARG A 480 36.13 -56.59 -58.70
N VAL A 481 36.99 -57.18 -59.55
CA VAL A 481 38.24 -57.79 -59.06
C VAL A 481 39.50 -56.91 -59.24
N GLN A 482 39.46 -55.86 -60.06
CA GLN A 482 40.64 -55.03 -60.34
C GLN A 482 40.85 -53.83 -59.38
N ALA A 483 39.84 -53.40 -58.64
CA ALA A 483 39.92 -52.16 -57.83
C ALA A 483 40.54 -52.36 -56.43
N GLU A 484 40.43 -53.54 -55.83
CA GLU A 484 40.72 -53.72 -54.38
C GLU A 484 42.21 -53.82 -54.02
N ARG A 485 43.10 -54.08 -54.98
CA ARG A 485 44.50 -54.42 -54.67
C ARG A 485 45.47 -53.23 -54.60
N LEU A 486 45.11 -52.07 -55.15
CA LEU A 486 46.02 -50.91 -55.29
C LEU A 486 45.85 -49.84 -54.19
N ILE A 487 44.84 -49.97 -53.32
CA ILE A 487 44.48 -48.94 -52.33
C ILE A 487 45.06 -49.22 -50.93
N ALA A 488 45.49 -50.46 -50.65
CA ALA A 488 45.82 -50.91 -49.30
C ALA A 488 47.22 -50.48 -48.79
N GLU A 489 48.22 -50.32 -49.67
CA GLU A 489 49.61 -50.08 -49.23
C GLU A 489 50.01 -48.59 -49.15
N ALA A 490 49.35 -47.70 -49.89
CA ALA A 490 49.69 -46.26 -49.89
C ALA A 490 49.08 -45.47 -48.70
N LYS A 491 48.09 -46.03 -47.98
CA LYS A 491 47.38 -45.34 -46.89
C LYS A 491 48.12 -45.35 -45.54
N GLY A 492 48.98 -46.35 -45.29
CA GLY A 492 49.55 -46.58 -43.96
C GLY A 492 50.58 -45.54 -43.50
N GLU A 493 51.31 -44.91 -44.42
CA GLU A 493 52.42 -44.01 -44.07
C GLU A 493 52.03 -42.51 -44.14
N GLN A 494 51.03 -42.13 -44.95
CA GLN A 494 50.53 -40.76 -45.02
C GLN A 494 49.62 -40.38 -43.83
N GLU A 495 48.86 -41.34 -43.28
CA GLU A 495 47.88 -41.09 -42.22
C GLU A 495 48.50 -40.72 -40.87
N LYS A 496 49.69 -41.25 -40.54
CA LYS A 496 50.35 -40.95 -39.25
C LYS A 496 50.93 -39.53 -39.19
N GLY A 497 51.44 -39.01 -40.31
CA GLY A 497 51.96 -37.64 -40.40
C GLY A 497 50.85 -36.58 -40.48
N LEU A 498 49.77 -36.85 -41.21
CA LEU A 498 48.61 -35.94 -41.32
C LEU A 498 47.75 -35.91 -40.05
N ALA A 499 47.69 -36.99 -39.26
CA ALA A 499 46.91 -37.02 -38.03
C ALA A 499 47.48 -36.10 -36.94
N GLN A 500 48.80 -36.02 -36.78
CA GLN A 500 49.41 -35.16 -35.76
C GLN A 500 49.31 -33.66 -36.11
N ALA A 501 49.45 -33.30 -37.39
CA ALA A 501 49.26 -31.92 -37.85
C ALA A 501 47.79 -31.49 -37.75
N ARG A 502 46.83 -32.36 -38.09
CA ARG A 502 45.38 -32.09 -37.96
C ARG A 502 44.92 -31.95 -36.52
N VAL A 503 45.50 -32.67 -35.56
CA VAL A 503 45.13 -32.51 -34.14
C VAL A 503 45.55 -31.14 -33.61
N ILE A 504 46.73 -30.65 -34.02
CA ILE A 504 47.23 -29.34 -33.57
C ILE A 504 46.46 -28.19 -34.24
N GLU A 505 46.16 -28.28 -35.55
CA GLU A 505 45.29 -27.31 -36.23
C GLU A 505 43.84 -27.36 -35.72
N ALA A 506 43.29 -28.56 -35.45
CA ALA A 506 41.93 -28.69 -34.91
C ALA A 506 41.82 -28.18 -33.47
N GLN A 507 42.85 -28.36 -32.63
CA GLN A 507 42.87 -27.81 -31.26
C GLN A 507 43.03 -26.28 -31.25
N ALA A 508 43.77 -25.70 -32.20
CA ALA A 508 43.88 -24.25 -32.35
C ALA A 508 42.57 -23.64 -32.91
N ALA A 509 41.97 -24.26 -33.94
CA ALA A 509 40.69 -23.82 -34.52
C ALA A 509 39.49 -24.03 -33.57
N ALA A 510 39.52 -25.06 -32.71
CA ALA A 510 38.51 -25.25 -31.68
C ALA A 510 38.59 -24.17 -30.59
N LYS A 511 39.80 -23.82 -30.12
CA LYS A 511 39.99 -22.73 -29.14
C LYS A 511 39.62 -21.36 -29.68
N GLU A 512 39.87 -21.09 -30.95
CA GLU A 512 39.45 -19.84 -31.60
C GLU A 512 37.93 -19.78 -31.82
N LYS A 513 37.30 -20.90 -32.19
CA LYS A 513 35.84 -21.00 -32.30
C LYS A 513 35.12 -20.93 -30.96
N ASP A 514 35.67 -21.55 -29.91
CA ASP A 514 35.12 -21.47 -28.55
C ASP A 514 35.29 -20.06 -27.99
N GLY A 515 36.43 -19.40 -28.20
CA GLY A 515 36.64 -18.00 -27.80
C GLY A 515 35.73 -17.01 -28.54
N LEU A 516 35.48 -17.21 -29.83
CA LEU A 516 34.54 -16.41 -30.62
C LEU A 516 33.06 -16.73 -30.30
N ALA A 517 32.75 -17.97 -29.93
CA ALA A 517 31.41 -18.37 -29.49
C ALA A 517 31.10 -17.81 -28.10
N ASP A 518 32.04 -17.87 -27.16
CA ASP A 518 31.89 -17.28 -25.83
C ASP A 518 31.77 -15.75 -25.90
N ALA A 519 32.55 -15.10 -26.78
CA ALA A 519 32.42 -13.66 -27.03
C ALA A 519 31.06 -13.29 -27.66
N LYS A 520 30.58 -14.07 -28.64
CA LYS A 520 29.24 -13.87 -29.23
C LYS A 520 28.12 -14.13 -28.24
N VAL A 521 28.22 -15.17 -27.41
CA VAL A 521 27.22 -15.49 -26.40
C VAL A 521 27.20 -14.43 -25.31
N LEU A 522 28.35 -13.86 -24.95
CA LEU A 522 28.44 -12.74 -24.02
C LEU A 522 27.84 -11.45 -24.63
N GLU A 523 28.15 -11.15 -25.90
CA GLU A 523 27.58 -10.01 -26.64
C GLU A 523 26.06 -10.15 -26.80
N GLU A 524 25.58 -11.36 -27.12
CA GLU A 524 24.16 -11.65 -27.29
C GLU A 524 23.41 -11.66 -25.94
N LYS A 525 24.04 -12.12 -24.85
CA LYS A 525 23.49 -11.99 -23.49
C LYS A 525 23.41 -10.55 -23.02
N LEU A 526 24.47 -9.77 -23.22
CA LEU A 526 24.49 -8.34 -22.85
C LEU A 526 23.53 -7.54 -23.74
N GLY A 527 23.44 -7.86 -25.03
CA GLY A 527 22.47 -7.29 -25.95
C GLY A 527 21.03 -7.67 -25.62
N ALA A 528 20.77 -8.91 -25.17
CA ALA A 528 19.46 -9.35 -24.72
C ALA A 528 19.07 -8.72 -23.36
N GLN A 529 20.02 -8.55 -22.44
CA GLN A 529 19.79 -7.84 -21.17
C GLN A 529 19.52 -6.35 -21.41
N ALA A 530 20.31 -5.68 -22.25
CA ALA A 530 20.08 -4.29 -22.61
C ALA A 530 18.73 -4.09 -23.31
N ARG A 531 18.36 -4.96 -24.26
CA ARG A 531 17.04 -4.94 -24.90
C ARG A 531 15.91 -5.25 -23.91
N GLY A 532 16.13 -6.15 -22.95
CA GLY A 532 15.15 -6.46 -21.90
C GLY A 532 14.93 -5.30 -20.94
N GLU A 533 16.00 -4.63 -20.52
CA GLU A 533 15.93 -3.42 -19.67
C GLU A 533 15.34 -2.23 -20.43
N GLU A 534 15.66 -2.06 -21.72
CA GLU A 534 15.07 -1.03 -22.58
C GLU A 534 13.58 -1.31 -22.85
N GLN A 535 13.19 -2.57 -23.08
CA GLN A 535 11.77 -2.95 -23.22
C GLN A 535 10.99 -2.76 -21.92
N LEU A 536 11.60 -3.06 -20.77
CA LEU A 536 10.98 -2.79 -19.46
C LEU A 536 10.91 -1.29 -19.16
N GLY A 537 11.93 -0.52 -19.54
CA GLY A 537 11.95 0.94 -19.41
C GLY A 537 10.90 1.62 -20.29
N THR A 538 10.80 1.21 -21.56
CA THR A 538 9.82 1.73 -22.52
C THR A 538 8.40 1.27 -22.20
N ALA A 539 8.20 0.04 -21.73
CA ALA A 539 6.90 -0.43 -21.26
C ALA A 539 6.44 0.32 -20.00
N LYS A 540 7.35 0.60 -19.06
CA LYS A 540 7.04 1.42 -17.89
C LYS A 540 6.75 2.87 -18.27
N ALA A 541 7.56 3.48 -19.12
CA ALA A 541 7.34 4.86 -19.58
C ALA A 541 6.01 4.98 -20.35
N LYS A 542 5.69 4.01 -21.21
CA LYS A 542 4.43 3.96 -21.95
C LYS A 542 3.24 3.72 -21.03
N ALA A 543 3.35 2.82 -20.05
CA ALA A 543 2.30 2.63 -19.05
C ALA A 543 2.07 3.89 -18.21
N THR A 544 3.13 4.61 -17.81
CA THR A 544 3.00 5.88 -17.09
C THR A 544 2.42 6.99 -17.99
N GLN A 545 2.77 7.02 -19.27
CA GLN A 545 2.21 7.97 -20.22
C GLN A 545 0.74 7.68 -20.54
N ASP A 546 0.37 6.41 -20.75
CA ASP A 546 -1.00 5.98 -21.02
C ASP A 546 -1.89 6.20 -19.78
N LEU A 547 -1.36 5.95 -18.57
CA LEU A 547 -2.03 6.33 -17.31
C LEU A 547 -2.19 7.85 -17.20
N GLY A 548 -1.15 8.64 -17.49
CA GLY A 548 -1.24 10.10 -17.47
C GLY A 548 -2.22 10.66 -18.51
N MET A 549 -2.32 10.05 -19.70
CA MET A 549 -3.33 10.42 -20.70
C MET A 549 -4.73 10.00 -20.29
N ALA A 550 -4.90 8.82 -19.70
CA ALA A 550 -6.19 8.36 -19.17
C ALA A 550 -6.67 9.26 -18.03
N GLU A 551 -5.78 9.64 -17.10
CA GLU A 551 -6.07 10.59 -16.03
C GLU A 551 -6.42 11.98 -16.57
N ALA A 552 -5.68 12.47 -17.57
CA ALA A 552 -5.98 13.75 -18.22
C ALA A 552 -7.32 13.72 -18.97
N GLN A 553 -7.66 12.59 -19.60
CA GLN A 553 -8.91 12.43 -20.33
C GLN A 553 -10.10 12.31 -19.37
N VAL A 554 -9.97 11.53 -18.29
CA VAL A 554 -10.97 11.46 -17.22
C VAL A 554 -11.16 12.83 -16.56
N LEU A 555 -10.07 13.58 -16.34
CA LEU A 555 -10.16 14.94 -15.81
C LEU A 555 -10.89 15.87 -16.77
N LEU A 556 -10.60 15.79 -18.07
CA LEU A 556 -11.26 16.59 -19.11
C LEU A 556 -12.75 16.25 -19.23
N GLU A 557 -13.10 14.97 -19.22
CA GLU A 557 -14.49 14.51 -19.22
C GLU A 557 -15.23 14.95 -17.96
N ARG A 558 -14.59 14.87 -16.79
CA ARG A 558 -15.14 15.37 -15.52
C ARG A 558 -15.39 16.87 -15.57
N LEU A 559 -14.41 17.65 -16.04
CA LEU A 559 -14.54 19.11 -16.16
C LEU A 559 -15.60 19.51 -17.20
N ASN A 560 -15.73 18.76 -18.31
CA ASN A 560 -16.80 18.99 -19.28
C ASN A 560 -18.17 18.63 -18.72
N ALA A 561 -18.30 17.51 -18.01
CA ALA A 561 -19.54 17.12 -17.34
C ALA A 561 -19.92 18.11 -16.24
N GLU A 562 -18.94 18.63 -15.50
CA GLU A 562 -19.14 19.69 -14.51
C GLU A 562 -19.55 21.01 -15.16
N ALA A 563 -18.91 21.41 -16.26
CA ALA A 563 -19.28 22.60 -17.02
C ALA A 563 -20.69 22.50 -17.62
N GLU A 564 -21.06 21.34 -18.18
CA GLU A 564 -22.40 21.08 -18.70
C GLU A 564 -23.45 21.03 -17.57
N GLY A 565 -23.11 20.39 -16.44
CA GLY A 565 -23.94 20.34 -15.25
C GLY A 565 -24.18 21.73 -14.65
N LEU A 566 -23.13 22.55 -14.54
CA LEU A 566 -23.21 23.95 -14.14
C LEU A 566 -24.04 24.75 -15.12
N GLY A 567 -23.84 24.57 -16.44
CA GLY A 567 -24.64 25.24 -17.47
C GLY A 567 -26.14 24.93 -17.35
N LYS A 568 -26.49 23.65 -17.15
CA LYS A 568 -27.88 23.22 -16.90
C LYS A 568 -28.42 23.78 -15.58
N LYS A 569 -27.59 23.83 -14.53
CA LYS A 569 -27.95 24.38 -13.22
C LYS A 569 -28.21 25.89 -13.29
N PHE A 570 -27.36 26.65 -13.99
CA PHE A 570 -27.56 28.08 -14.23
C PHE A 570 -28.79 28.34 -15.09
N GLY A 571 -29.03 27.53 -16.13
CA GLY A 571 -30.25 27.62 -16.93
C GLY A 571 -31.53 27.33 -16.13
N ALA A 572 -31.47 26.35 -15.21
CA ALA A 572 -32.58 26.08 -14.30
C ALA A 572 -32.79 27.20 -13.26
N LEU A 573 -31.71 27.82 -12.78
CA LEU A 573 -31.78 28.96 -11.86
C LEU A 573 -32.36 30.22 -12.53
N ASP A 574 -32.08 30.44 -13.82
CA ASP A 574 -32.63 31.56 -14.58
C ASP A 574 -34.14 31.38 -14.87
N ALA A 575 -34.60 30.12 -14.95
CA ALA A 575 -36.02 29.79 -15.12
C ALA A 575 -36.87 29.87 -13.83
N LEU A 576 -36.24 30.10 -12.66
CA LEU A 576 -36.94 30.22 -11.37
C LEU A 576 -37.43 31.66 -11.12
N SER A 577 -38.56 31.78 -10.42
CA SER A 577 -39.04 33.09 -9.91
C SER A 577 -38.10 33.68 -8.85
N ASP A 578 -38.07 35.01 -8.71
CA ASP A 578 -37.16 35.71 -7.78
C ASP A 578 -37.16 35.17 -6.34
N ASN A 579 -38.34 34.83 -5.82
CA ASN A 579 -38.48 34.31 -4.47
C ASN A 579 -37.95 32.87 -4.33
N ALA A 580 -38.16 32.04 -5.37
CA ALA A 580 -37.64 30.68 -5.41
C ALA A 580 -36.11 30.67 -5.56
N ARG A 581 -35.56 31.60 -6.34
CA ARG A 581 -34.12 31.80 -6.48
C ARG A 581 -33.47 32.24 -5.18
N GLN A 582 -34.05 33.19 -4.44
CA GLN A 582 -33.54 33.60 -3.12
C GLN A 582 -33.52 32.44 -2.10
N HIS A 583 -34.57 31.60 -2.10
CA HIS A 583 -34.60 30.42 -1.23
C HIS A 583 -33.54 29.38 -1.62
N GLU A 584 -33.35 29.13 -2.92
CA GLU A 584 -32.29 28.23 -3.41
C GLU A 584 -30.89 28.80 -3.13
N GLU A 585 -30.67 30.11 -3.30
CA GLU A 585 -29.41 30.76 -2.93
C GLU A 585 -29.12 30.62 -1.44
N PHE A 586 -30.11 30.83 -0.58
CA PHE A 586 -29.98 30.64 0.87
C PHE A 586 -29.68 29.19 1.24
N ARG A 587 -30.37 28.23 0.61
CA ARG A 587 -30.11 26.80 0.80
C ARG A 587 -28.68 26.45 0.34
N MET A 588 -28.24 26.93 -0.81
CA MET A 588 -26.89 26.72 -1.32
C MET A 588 -25.83 27.33 -0.39
N GLN A 589 -26.08 28.51 0.19
CA GLN A 589 -25.20 29.11 1.20
C GLN A 589 -25.09 28.23 2.44
N LEU A 590 -26.21 27.69 2.94
CA LEU A 590 -26.21 26.76 4.07
C LEU A 590 -25.44 25.48 3.76
N GLU A 591 -25.68 24.87 2.60
CA GLU A 591 -25.01 23.66 2.16
C GLU A 591 -23.49 23.88 2.01
N LYS A 592 -23.09 25.00 1.40
CA LYS A 592 -21.68 25.39 1.31
C LYS A 592 -21.05 25.65 2.68
N SER A 593 -21.75 26.30 3.60
CA SER A 593 -21.26 26.52 4.97
C SER A 593 -21.08 25.22 5.74
N PHE A 594 -21.95 24.24 5.50
CA PHE A 594 -21.85 22.89 6.06
C PHE A 594 -20.65 22.13 5.47
N GLU A 595 -20.46 22.21 4.16
CA GLU A 595 -19.30 21.61 3.48
C GLU A 595 -17.97 22.21 3.96
N GLU A 596 -17.89 23.55 4.08
CA GLU A 596 -16.73 24.24 4.66
C GLU A 596 -16.46 23.82 6.11
N ALA A 597 -17.52 23.64 6.91
CA ALA A 597 -17.40 23.15 8.28
C ALA A 597 -16.87 21.71 8.33
N MET A 598 -17.38 20.83 7.48
CA MET A 598 -16.93 19.43 7.39
C MET A 598 -15.48 19.33 6.89
N ALA A 599 -15.11 20.11 5.86
CA ALA A 599 -13.74 20.18 5.36
C ALA A 599 -12.78 20.72 6.44
N ALA A 600 -13.18 21.73 7.22
CA ALA A 600 -12.40 22.21 8.35
C ALA A 600 -12.25 21.15 9.45
N ILE A 601 -13.29 20.36 9.74
CA ILE A 601 -13.21 19.25 10.69
C ILE A 601 -12.26 18.16 10.18
N ALA A 602 -12.32 17.82 8.89
CA ALA A 602 -11.43 16.84 8.27
C ALA A 602 -9.96 17.31 8.32
N ALA A 603 -9.70 18.57 7.95
CA ALA A 603 -8.37 19.17 8.08
C ALA A 603 -7.87 19.15 9.53
N ASN A 604 -8.71 19.51 10.50
CA ASN A 604 -8.37 19.45 11.92
C ASN A 604 -8.08 18.01 12.39
N LYS A 605 -8.76 17.01 11.84
CA LYS A 605 -8.50 15.59 12.12
C LYS A 605 -7.14 15.16 11.57
N GLU A 606 -6.78 15.56 10.35
CA GLU A 606 -5.45 15.29 9.78
C GLU A 606 -4.35 16.00 10.57
N ILE A 607 -4.51 17.30 10.84
CA ILE A 607 -3.58 18.05 11.70
C ILE A 607 -3.44 17.36 13.06
N ALA A 608 -4.53 16.87 13.64
CA ALA A 608 -4.48 16.16 14.90
C ALA A 608 -3.71 14.83 14.82
N LYS A 609 -3.82 14.11 13.70
CA LYS A 609 -3.10 12.87 13.45
C LYS A 609 -1.62 13.13 13.25
N ASP A 610 -1.26 14.10 12.42
CA ASP A 610 0.13 14.46 12.14
C ASP A 610 0.83 15.01 13.39
N GLN A 611 0.13 15.85 14.17
CA GLN A 611 0.63 16.29 15.48
C GLN A 611 0.84 15.12 16.44
N ALA A 612 -0.08 14.14 16.47
CA ALA A 612 0.08 12.96 17.32
C ALA A 612 1.28 12.10 16.87
N GLU A 613 1.53 11.99 15.57
CA GLU A 613 2.67 11.27 15.00
C GLU A 613 4.01 11.98 15.29
N VAL A 614 4.04 13.30 15.16
CA VAL A 614 5.22 14.12 15.54
C VAL A 614 5.49 13.99 17.03
N LEU A 615 4.45 14.08 17.88
CA LEU A 615 4.59 13.91 19.33
C LEU A 615 5.02 12.49 19.70
N ALA A 616 4.48 11.46 19.06
CA ALA A 616 4.88 10.08 19.26
C ALA A 616 6.35 9.86 18.89
N THR A 617 6.79 10.41 17.76
CA THR A 617 8.18 10.33 17.30
C THR A 617 9.13 11.12 18.21
N ALA A 618 8.71 12.29 18.68
CA ALA A 618 9.47 13.11 19.62
C ALA A 618 9.61 12.42 20.99
N LEU A 619 8.54 11.84 21.52
CA LEU A 619 8.56 11.06 22.77
C LEU A 619 9.37 9.77 22.64
N ALA A 620 9.32 9.09 21.49
CA ALA A 620 10.11 7.89 21.23
C ALA A 620 11.63 8.17 21.20
N LYS A 621 12.03 9.38 20.75
CA LYS A 621 13.44 9.80 20.72
C LYS A 621 13.91 10.50 21.99
N ALA A 622 13.00 11.04 22.79
CA ALA A 622 13.34 11.73 24.03
C ALA A 622 13.75 10.71 25.12
N LYS A 623 14.96 10.85 25.66
CA LYS A 623 15.37 10.16 26.89
C LYS A 623 14.81 10.92 28.09
N ILE A 624 13.64 10.51 28.57
CA ILE A 624 13.01 11.11 29.75
C ILE A 624 13.43 10.31 30.99
N GLU A 625 14.32 10.88 31.81
CA GLU A 625 14.64 10.35 33.13
C GLU A 625 13.59 10.85 34.14
N ILE A 626 12.65 9.99 34.49
CA ILE A 626 11.63 10.29 35.50
C ILE A 626 12.19 9.96 36.88
N VAL A 627 12.66 10.98 37.60
CA VAL A 627 13.14 10.83 38.99
C VAL A 627 11.98 11.04 39.96
N GLY A 628 11.31 9.93 40.33
CA GLY A 628 10.59 9.71 41.58
C GLY A 628 9.42 10.62 42.00
N GLY A 629 8.21 10.03 42.10
CA GLY A 629 7.22 10.33 43.15
C GLY A 629 5.99 11.16 42.75
N GLU A 630 4.81 10.51 42.82
CA GLU A 630 3.44 11.03 42.63
C GLU A 630 3.02 11.41 41.18
N GLY A 631 1.91 10.82 40.72
CA GLY A 631 1.37 10.91 39.36
C GLY A 631 0.95 12.31 38.88
N ASP A 632 1.34 13.36 39.60
CA ASP A 632 1.06 14.76 39.28
C ASP A 632 1.86 15.26 38.08
N PHE A 633 3.04 14.71 37.81
CA PHE A 633 3.79 15.04 36.59
C PHE A 633 3.07 14.48 35.34
N PHE A 634 2.60 13.23 35.38
CA PHE A 634 1.84 12.63 34.29
C PHE A 634 0.53 13.38 34.06
N ASN A 635 -0.19 13.71 35.14
CA ASN A 635 -1.44 14.48 35.05
C ASN A 635 -1.22 15.91 34.56
N SER A 636 -0.14 16.58 34.97
CA SER A 636 0.19 17.94 34.51
C SER A 636 0.67 17.96 33.07
N PHE A 637 1.45 16.94 32.65
CA PHE A 637 1.87 16.74 31.27
C PHE A 637 0.69 16.38 30.35
N ALA A 638 -0.21 15.50 30.79
CA ALA A 638 -1.43 15.16 30.06
C ALA A 638 -2.41 16.35 29.97
N LYS A 639 -2.51 17.17 31.02
CA LYS A 639 -3.30 18.41 31.02
C LYS A 639 -2.71 19.46 30.09
N SER A 640 -1.39 19.68 30.08
CA SER A 640 -0.76 20.68 29.21
C SER A 640 -0.90 20.30 27.73
N LEU A 641 -0.85 19.00 27.40
CA LEU A 641 -1.06 18.50 26.04
C LEU A 641 -2.53 18.64 25.56
N SER A 642 -3.50 18.52 26.47
CA SER A 642 -4.94 18.56 26.15
C SER A 642 -5.53 19.98 26.13
N VAL A 643 -5.02 20.89 26.97
CA VAL A 643 -5.52 22.28 27.08
C VAL A 643 -5.22 23.12 25.82
N GLY A 644 -4.20 22.76 25.03
CA GLY A 644 -3.88 23.44 23.77
C GLY A 644 -4.93 23.32 22.66
N LYS A 645 -5.84 22.33 22.71
CA LYS A 645 -6.82 22.07 21.63
C LYS A 645 -8.25 22.55 21.89
N ALA A 646 -8.63 22.80 23.14
CA ALA A 646 -10.02 23.14 23.46
C ALA A 646 -10.38 24.62 23.20
N ILE A 647 -9.39 25.52 23.18
CA ILE A 647 -9.63 26.97 23.20
C ILE A 647 -9.75 27.57 21.78
N GLU A 648 -9.17 26.94 20.76
CA GLU A 648 -9.14 27.52 19.41
C GLU A 648 -10.42 27.23 18.59
N GLY A 649 -11.05 26.08 18.80
CA GLY A 649 -12.22 25.65 18.01
C GLY A 649 -13.54 26.33 18.34
N VAL A 650 -13.70 26.87 19.56
CA VAL A 650 -14.98 27.40 20.05
C VAL A 650 -15.07 28.93 19.98
N VAL A 651 -13.92 29.62 20.01
CA VAL A 651 -13.87 31.09 20.11
C VAL A 651 -13.98 31.79 18.74
N GLY A 652 -13.62 31.10 17.65
CA GLY A 652 -13.51 31.73 16.33
C GLY A 652 -14.77 31.73 15.44
N LYS A 653 -15.75 30.81 15.64
CA LYS A 653 -16.71 30.49 14.56
C LYS A 653 -18.19 30.51 14.91
N SER A 654 -18.59 30.76 16.16
CA SER A 654 -20.00 30.90 16.51
C SER A 654 -20.37 32.39 16.65
N PRO A 655 -21.22 32.95 15.78
CA PRO A 655 -21.71 34.32 15.93
C PRO A 655 -22.49 34.50 17.24
N VAL A 656 -23.09 33.43 17.79
CA VAL A 656 -23.76 33.46 19.10
C VAL A 656 -22.75 33.60 20.24
N VAL A 657 -21.59 32.96 20.15
CA VAL A 657 -20.54 33.06 21.18
C VAL A 657 -19.82 34.41 21.09
N GLN A 658 -19.60 34.94 19.89
CA GLN A 658 -19.08 36.30 19.70
C GLN A 658 -20.07 37.35 20.19
N ASP A 659 -21.38 37.19 19.96
CA ASP A 659 -22.40 38.13 20.42
C ASP A 659 -22.58 38.06 21.95
N VAL A 660 -22.47 36.87 22.55
CA VAL A 660 -22.47 36.72 24.02
C VAL A 660 -21.19 37.29 24.64
N LEU A 661 -20.02 37.08 24.02
CA LEU A 661 -18.75 37.62 24.49
C LEU A 661 -18.69 39.15 24.31
N ALA A 662 -19.22 39.68 23.22
CA ALA A 662 -19.38 41.11 22.97
C ALA A 662 -20.35 41.74 23.97
N ARG A 663 -21.48 41.10 24.26
CA ARG A 663 -22.42 41.55 25.30
C ARG A 663 -21.83 41.46 26.71
N LEU A 664 -20.99 40.45 26.98
CA LEU A 664 -20.29 40.31 28.26
C LEU A 664 -19.18 41.36 28.43
N LEU A 665 -18.46 41.69 27.34
CA LEU A 665 -17.45 42.74 27.30
C LEU A 665 -18.07 44.15 27.35
N GLN A 666 -19.24 44.34 26.74
CA GLN A 666 -20.01 45.60 26.83
C GLN A 666 -20.71 45.78 28.19
N GLY A 667 -20.87 44.71 28.97
CA GLY A 667 -21.50 44.74 30.30
C GLY A 667 -20.65 45.33 31.43
N ARG A 668 -19.45 45.89 31.15
CA ARG A 668 -18.53 46.41 32.19
C ARG A 668 -18.04 47.85 32.01
N ALA A 669 -18.73 48.67 31.22
CA ALA A 669 -18.52 50.13 31.20
C ALA A 669 -19.87 50.86 31.33
N THR A 670 -20.06 51.51 32.48
CA THR A 670 -21.21 52.36 32.79
C THR A 670 -21.04 53.79 32.24
N GLU A 671 -22.21 54.40 31.97
CA GLU A 671 -22.55 55.84 31.90
C GLU A 671 -22.27 56.66 30.62
N ALA A 672 -23.33 56.93 29.84
CA ALA A 672 -24.02 58.24 29.76
C ALA A 672 -25.00 58.30 28.54
N LYS A 673 -26.24 58.73 28.80
CA LYS A 673 -27.28 59.17 27.83
C LYS A 673 -26.94 60.60 27.28
N PRO A 674 -27.61 61.19 26.25
CA PRO A 674 -28.94 60.86 25.72
C PRO A 674 -29.14 60.83 24.18
N ALA A 675 -30.33 60.34 23.82
CA ALA A 675 -30.99 60.20 22.52
C ALA A 675 -31.09 61.47 21.65
N ALA A 676 -31.10 61.31 20.31
CA ALA A 676 -32.29 61.47 19.43
C ALA A 676 -31.96 61.66 17.92
N VAL A 677 -32.60 60.83 17.08
CA VAL A 677 -33.27 61.10 15.76
C VAL A 677 -32.47 61.56 14.52
N GLY A 678 -32.77 60.92 13.37
CA GLY A 678 -32.61 61.41 11.99
C GLY A 678 -31.98 60.37 11.06
N ASP A 679 -32.75 59.57 10.32
CA ASP A 679 -33.27 59.78 8.94
C ASP A 679 -32.32 59.31 7.81
N ALA A 680 -32.92 58.52 6.93
CA ALA A 680 -32.75 58.45 5.47
C ALA A 680 -31.46 57.95 4.78
N ASP A 681 -31.73 57.06 3.82
CA ASP A 681 -31.16 56.89 2.47
C ASP A 681 -29.85 56.11 2.20
N ALA A 682 -30.06 55.08 1.36
CA ALA A 682 -29.32 54.71 0.14
C ALA A 682 -27.80 54.49 0.20
N VAL A 683 -27.35 53.26 -0.04
CA VAL A 683 -26.94 52.67 -1.35
C VAL A 683 -26.65 51.18 -1.14
#